data_AF-A0A929TA84-F1
#
_entry.id   AF-A0A929TA84-F1
#
_cell.length_a   1.000
_cell.length_b   1.000
_cell.length_c   1.000
_cell.angle_alpha   90.00
_cell.angle_beta   90.00
_cell.angle_gamma   90.00
#
_symmetry.space_group_name_H-M   'P 1'
#
loop_
_entity.id
_entity.type
_entity.pdbx_description
1 polymer ?
#
loop_
_entity_poly.entity_id
_entity_poly.type
_entity_poly.pdbx_seq_one_letter_code
_entity_poly.pdbx_strand_id
1 'polypeptide(L)'
;LIGVFEYGQAYIGTDHPYENFLHMLQKHLAPGGRIVIAIENRLGLKYFAGCKEDHLGSWFSGIEGYEGTDVARTFSRDALIKIMKNCGVDEYHFYYPYPDYKFMSVMHSDLYYPRPGEFRDNVFNFDRDRLVLFNEKHAYDSLIEDRNYPNFANSFEVIIGPGFPVIYTKFSNDRAPEFQIRTDIAADPLGRLQVHKYPLTLHAREHIRSIRDAYLTLVDRYRGGDLSINDCTVDDRTGSATFSFVNGVPLSTLMDRCISSGEIEKFAQLFKEYIRRISYREDYPAADYDLVFSNIIVNGPIWTVIDYEWTYGKKIPTREIAFRALYSYLEEDAKRRAIHIEKFYDYLGLTKENIATLLKEEQDFQKYVTGARKSLVEIHQLIGKDRAVPKEITDGTTFGTQKGRIQIYQDFGEGFSEENSYFPKEQYNGRGQVKLNLSLKEGTKAIRLDPAFSSCIVTLSRIVWNGEKTEEDGAPFTIKPNGAWLSDESIVFDTEDPNIEIRLNTEKIGPLSGNVISILMMMSLLPQEIAANLVRYQMEGEEEGAGEKDREEIALEKGDPVPTTVSDKKAGKKGKKSGVKELLLDDALQELSSFSASIQEEKKSLAGGASEGPSVAESDKEGRKSGMEGERSSASIGIESSGSEADEDEEDYD
;
A
#
# COMPACT_ATOMS: atom_id res chain seq x y z
N LEU A 1 -22.24 4.06 11.86
CA LEU A 1 -21.10 3.51 12.61
C LEU A 1 -19.93 3.36 11.64
N ILE A 2 -19.13 4.39 11.45
CA ILE A 2 -18.01 4.39 10.49
C ILE A 2 -16.73 4.47 11.34
N GLY A 3 -15.99 3.38 11.48
CA GLY A 3 -14.86 3.30 12.41
C GLY A 3 -15.27 3.56 13.87
N VAL A 4 -16.28 2.81 14.37
CA VAL A 4 -16.86 2.96 15.72
C VAL A 4 -17.34 1.61 16.28
N PHE A 5 -17.87 0.73 15.44
CA PHE A 5 -18.51 -0.51 15.91
C PHE A 5 -17.50 -1.47 16.56
N GLU A 6 -16.27 -1.49 16.05
CA GLU A 6 -15.14 -2.27 16.55
C GLU A 6 -14.79 -1.99 18.03
N TYR A 7 -15.02 -0.76 18.50
CA TYR A 7 -14.80 -0.33 19.88
C TYR A 7 -15.98 -0.65 20.82
N GLY A 8 -16.98 -1.42 20.36
CA GLY A 8 -18.15 -1.82 21.16
C GLY A 8 -17.77 -2.42 22.52
N GLN A 9 -16.71 -3.24 22.58
CA GLN A 9 -16.18 -3.80 23.83
C GLN A 9 -15.63 -2.75 24.81
N ALA A 10 -15.07 -1.65 24.32
CA ALA A 10 -14.59 -0.54 25.16
C ALA A 10 -15.72 0.35 25.68
N TYR A 11 -16.80 0.51 24.91
CA TYR A 11 -17.92 1.39 25.26
C TYR A 11 -19.02 0.69 26.08
N ILE A 12 -19.24 -0.62 25.84
CA ILE A 12 -20.36 -1.38 26.38
C ILE A 12 -19.82 -2.49 27.30
N GLY A 13 -19.68 -2.20 28.59
CA GLY A 13 -19.18 -3.16 29.60
C GLY A 13 -20.15 -4.31 29.91
N THR A 14 -20.39 -5.21 28.95
CA THR A 14 -21.29 -6.38 29.06
C THR A 14 -20.69 -7.60 28.36
N ASP A 15 -21.17 -8.80 28.68
CA ASP A 15 -20.71 -10.06 28.07
C ASP A 15 -20.96 -10.16 26.56
N HIS A 16 -21.93 -9.39 26.04
CA HIS A 16 -22.31 -9.32 24.62
C HIS A 16 -22.32 -7.87 24.14
N PRO A 17 -21.14 -7.22 24.06
CA PRO A 17 -21.05 -5.77 23.91
C PRO A 17 -21.55 -5.30 22.54
N TYR A 18 -21.26 -6.05 21.48
CA TYR A 18 -21.62 -5.73 20.10
C TYR A 18 -23.12 -5.95 19.83
N GLU A 19 -23.69 -7.05 20.32
CA GLU A 19 -25.15 -7.26 20.28
C GLU A 19 -25.90 -6.19 21.07
N ASN A 20 -25.44 -5.85 22.29
CA ASN A 20 -26.08 -4.80 23.10
C ASN A 20 -25.98 -3.42 22.44
N PHE A 21 -24.84 -3.09 21.82
CA PHE A 21 -24.68 -1.85 21.06
C PHE A 21 -25.70 -1.75 19.91
N LEU A 22 -25.85 -2.83 19.13
CA LEU A 22 -26.81 -2.86 18.02
C LEU A 22 -28.27 -2.76 18.51
N HIS A 23 -28.63 -3.50 19.56
CA HIS A 23 -29.96 -3.41 20.20
C HIS A 23 -30.28 -2.01 20.75
N MET A 24 -29.29 -1.26 21.24
CA MET A 24 -29.49 0.13 21.66
C MET A 24 -29.85 1.01 20.46
N LEU A 25 -29.11 0.87 19.35
CA LEU A 25 -29.33 1.68 18.14
C LEU A 25 -30.65 1.36 17.44
N GLN A 26 -31.05 0.09 17.36
CA GLN A 26 -32.33 -0.32 16.77
C GLN A 26 -33.54 0.36 17.44
N LYS A 27 -33.49 0.63 18.75
CA LYS A 27 -34.57 1.32 19.49
C LYS A 27 -34.74 2.79 19.11
N HIS A 28 -33.75 3.39 18.45
CA HIS A 28 -33.79 4.77 17.97
C HIS A 28 -34.06 4.87 16.47
N LEU A 29 -34.32 3.74 15.79
CA LEU A 29 -34.53 3.71 14.35
C LEU A 29 -35.98 4.07 14.00
N ALA A 30 -36.17 5.10 13.18
CA ALA A 30 -37.46 5.44 12.61
C ALA A 30 -37.92 4.38 11.57
N PRO A 31 -39.23 4.26 11.28
CA PRO A 31 -39.71 3.40 10.18
C PRO A 31 -39.02 3.74 8.85
N GLY A 32 -38.51 2.71 8.15
CA GLY A 32 -37.71 2.90 6.93
C GLY A 32 -36.29 3.46 7.13
N GLY A 33 -35.90 3.73 8.37
CA GLY A 33 -34.52 4.09 8.74
C GLY A 33 -33.55 2.94 8.52
N ARG A 34 -32.25 3.27 8.45
CA ARG A 34 -31.15 2.33 8.24
C ARG A 34 -30.06 2.52 9.28
N ILE A 35 -29.39 1.44 9.68
CA ILE A 35 -28.11 1.52 10.39
C ILE A 35 -27.01 1.16 9.40
N VAL A 36 -26.07 2.08 9.17
CA VAL A 36 -24.91 1.88 8.29
C VAL A 36 -23.68 1.58 9.14
N ILE A 37 -22.97 0.49 8.83
CA ILE A 37 -21.73 0.08 9.49
C ILE A 37 -20.62 0.00 8.45
N ALA A 38 -19.60 0.85 8.55
CA ALA A 38 -18.38 0.73 7.75
C ALA A 38 -17.23 0.31 8.67
N ILE A 39 -16.63 -0.84 8.37
CA ILE A 39 -15.67 -1.55 9.23
C ILE A 39 -14.72 -2.42 8.41
N GLU A 40 -13.50 -2.59 8.89
CA GLU A 40 -12.52 -3.56 8.41
C GLU A 40 -13.04 -4.99 8.50
N ASN A 41 -12.71 -5.82 7.50
CA ASN A 41 -12.93 -7.26 7.58
C ASN A 41 -11.75 -7.90 8.30
N ARG A 42 -12.00 -8.59 9.41
CA ARG A 42 -10.98 -9.34 10.16
C ARG A 42 -10.14 -10.31 9.29
N LEU A 43 -10.70 -10.79 8.18
CA LEU A 43 -10.07 -11.70 7.21
C LEU A 43 -9.74 -11.01 5.87
N GLY A 44 -9.66 -9.68 5.84
CA GLY A 44 -9.31 -8.90 4.64
C GLY A 44 -7.96 -9.33 4.05
N LEU A 45 -7.90 -9.49 2.72
CA LEU A 45 -6.73 -10.01 2.02
C LEU A 45 -5.47 -9.18 2.30
N LYS A 46 -5.61 -7.87 2.55
CA LYS A 46 -4.50 -6.98 2.93
C LYS A 46 -3.69 -7.53 4.11
N TYR A 47 -4.33 -8.12 5.11
CA TYR A 47 -3.64 -8.66 6.29
C TYR A 47 -2.83 -9.92 5.96
N PHE A 48 -3.40 -10.83 5.14
CA PHE A 48 -2.67 -11.98 4.61
C PHE A 48 -1.52 -11.58 3.67
N ALA A 49 -1.69 -10.49 2.92
CA ALA A 49 -0.67 -9.94 2.03
C ALA A 49 0.43 -9.14 2.73
N GLY A 50 0.33 -8.97 4.05
CA GLY A 50 1.33 -8.30 4.88
C GLY A 50 1.02 -6.86 5.24
N CYS A 51 -0.23 -6.47 5.43
CA CYS A 51 -0.59 -5.25 6.17
C CYS A 51 -0.75 -5.54 7.68
N LYS A 52 -0.36 -4.58 8.51
CA LYS A 52 -0.61 -4.62 9.97
C LYS A 52 -2.10 -4.43 10.24
N GLU A 53 -2.57 -5.01 11.34
CA GLU A 53 -3.92 -4.78 11.86
C GLU A 53 -4.09 -3.29 12.20
N ASP A 54 -5.21 -2.69 11.76
CA ASP A 54 -5.38 -1.23 11.76
C ASP A 54 -5.31 -0.63 13.18
N HIS A 55 -5.92 -1.28 14.17
CA HIS A 55 -6.08 -0.79 15.54
C HIS A 55 -4.88 -1.14 16.42
N LEU A 56 -4.47 -2.41 16.46
CA LEU A 56 -3.38 -2.91 17.32
C LEU A 56 -2.00 -2.64 16.72
N GLY A 57 -1.89 -2.51 15.40
CA GLY A 57 -0.60 -2.28 14.71
C GLY A 57 0.35 -3.48 14.72
N SER A 58 -0.12 -4.64 15.15
CA SER A 58 0.54 -5.94 15.08
C SER A 58 0.32 -6.62 13.72
N TRP A 59 1.08 -7.68 13.45
CA TRP A 59 0.80 -8.58 12.33
C TRP A 59 -0.22 -9.64 12.75
N PHE A 60 -1.11 -10.03 11.84
CA PHE A 60 -1.99 -11.21 11.91
C PHE A 60 -2.98 -11.33 13.09
N SER A 61 -2.93 -10.49 14.14
CA SER A 61 -3.77 -10.65 15.35
C SER A 61 -5.28 -10.79 15.07
N GLY A 62 -5.82 -10.07 14.09
CA GLY A 62 -7.20 -10.24 13.65
C GLY A 62 -7.47 -11.64 13.09
N ILE A 63 -6.60 -12.15 12.22
CA ILE A 63 -6.68 -13.50 11.63
C ILE A 63 -6.59 -14.57 12.73
N GLU A 64 -5.65 -14.41 13.66
CA GLU A 64 -5.39 -15.35 14.76
C GLU A 64 -6.50 -15.38 15.82
N GLY A 65 -7.27 -14.29 15.98
CA GLY A 65 -8.55 -14.31 16.72
C GLY A 65 -8.78 -13.15 17.69
N TYR A 66 -7.81 -12.26 17.86
CA TYR A 66 -7.67 -11.28 18.95
C TYR A 66 -7.43 -11.91 20.33
N GLU A 67 -6.68 -11.22 21.19
CA GLU A 67 -6.55 -11.60 22.60
C GLU A 67 -7.75 -11.02 23.38
N GLY A 68 -8.21 -11.73 24.41
CA GLY A 68 -9.45 -11.40 25.12
C GLY A 68 -9.46 -10.03 25.83
N THR A 69 -8.31 -9.37 25.90
CA THR A 69 -8.07 -8.06 26.54
C THR A 69 -8.07 -6.88 25.57
N ASP A 70 -8.24 -7.12 24.26
CA ASP A 70 -8.14 -6.07 23.24
C ASP A 70 -9.28 -5.03 23.33
N VAL A 71 -8.94 -3.76 23.11
CA VAL A 71 -9.87 -2.60 23.22
C VAL A 71 -10.73 -2.43 21.96
N ALA A 72 -10.26 -2.93 20.82
CA ALA A 72 -10.94 -2.88 19.53
C ALA A 72 -10.97 -4.27 18.90
N ARG A 73 -12.07 -4.61 18.21
CA ARG A 73 -12.24 -5.91 17.56
C ARG A 73 -13.01 -5.77 16.25
N THR A 74 -12.42 -6.25 15.16
CA THR A 74 -13.11 -6.34 13.86
C THR A 74 -13.72 -7.73 13.67
N PHE A 75 -14.51 -7.92 12.61
CA PHE A 75 -15.30 -9.11 12.38
C PHE A 75 -15.15 -9.65 10.96
N SER A 76 -15.29 -10.96 10.78
CA SER A 76 -15.52 -11.54 9.45
C SER A 76 -16.99 -11.38 9.04
N ARG A 77 -17.29 -11.51 7.75
CA ARG A 77 -18.66 -11.44 7.21
C ARG A 77 -19.65 -12.29 8.00
N ASP A 78 -19.33 -13.56 8.24
CA ASP A 78 -20.18 -14.49 9.00
C ASP A 78 -20.33 -14.11 10.48
N ALA A 79 -19.31 -13.48 11.08
CA ALA A 79 -19.40 -13.01 12.46
C ALA A 79 -20.34 -11.80 12.58
N LEU A 80 -20.30 -10.87 11.62
CA LEU A 80 -21.28 -9.77 11.53
C LEU A 80 -22.71 -10.31 11.32
N ILE A 81 -22.88 -11.27 10.40
CA ILE A 81 -24.18 -11.94 10.18
C ILE A 81 -24.69 -12.60 11.47
N LYS A 82 -23.81 -13.25 12.24
CA LYS A 82 -24.19 -13.85 13.53
C LYS A 82 -24.62 -12.80 14.54
N ILE A 83 -23.92 -11.67 14.67
CA ILE A 83 -24.29 -10.57 15.57
C ILE A 83 -25.65 -9.98 15.15
N MET A 84 -25.84 -9.69 13.86
CA MET A 84 -27.11 -9.19 13.31
C MET A 84 -28.27 -10.15 13.61
N LYS A 85 -28.10 -11.44 13.33
CA LYS A 85 -29.09 -12.48 13.62
C LYS A 85 -29.40 -12.62 15.11
N ASN A 86 -28.40 -12.52 15.98
CA ASN A 86 -28.58 -12.49 17.44
C ASN A 86 -29.42 -11.28 17.90
N CYS A 87 -29.46 -10.20 17.11
CA CYS A 87 -30.26 -8.99 17.36
C CYS A 87 -31.60 -8.95 16.59
N GLY A 88 -32.04 -10.08 16.04
CA GLY A 88 -33.29 -10.17 15.27
C GLY A 88 -33.27 -9.34 13.97
N VAL A 89 -32.09 -9.08 13.40
CA VAL A 89 -31.96 -8.41 12.10
C VAL A 89 -32.02 -9.44 10.99
N ASP A 90 -33.15 -9.48 10.27
CA ASP A 90 -33.38 -10.35 9.12
C ASP A 90 -33.17 -9.63 7.76
N GLU A 91 -33.17 -8.29 7.75
CA GLU A 91 -32.93 -7.47 6.54
C GLU A 91 -31.58 -6.73 6.66
N TYR A 92 -30.61 -7.14 5.83
CA TYR A 92 -29.30 -6.51 5.73
C TYR A 92 -28.66 -6.71 4.35
N HIS A 93 -27.77 -5.81 3.96
CA HIS A 93 -27.08 -5.81 2.66
C HIS A 93 -25.59 -5.53 2.85
N PHE A 94 -24.74 -6.35 2.22
CA PHE A 94 -23.28 -6.16 2.20
C PHE A 94 -22.81 -5.47 0.93
N TYR A 95 -22.00 -4.45 1.14
CA TYR A 95 -21.18 -3.77 0.16
C TYR A 95 -19.70 -3.97 0.50
N TYR A 96 -18.85 -3.96 -0.54
CA TYR A 96 -17.42 -4.25 -0.46
C TYR A 96 -16.62 -3.07 -1.05
N PRO A 97 -16.25 -2.09 -0.21
CA PRO A 97 -15.36 -1.00 -0.60
C PRO A 97 -13.97 -1.51 -1.01
N TYR A 98 -13.42 -0.96 -2.09
CA TYR A 98 -12.09 -1.25 -2.62
C TYR A 98 -11.31 0.05 -2.88
N PRO A 99 -10.00 0.12 -2.54
CA PRO A 99 -9.19 -0.91 -1.87
C PRO A 99 -9.51 -1.09 -0.37
N ASP A 100 -10.14 -0.11 0.25
CA ASP A 100 -10.55 -0.07 1.66
C ASP A 100 -11.62 1.03 1.82
N TYR A 101 -12.52 0.93 2.80
CA TYR A 101 -13.57 1.94 3.04
C TYR A 101 -13.01 3.35 3.33
N LYS A 102 -11.79 3.46 3.87
CA LYS A 102 -11.12 4.75 4.13
C LYS A 102 -10.69 5.49 2.85
N PHE A 103 -10.32 4.76 1.80
CA PHE A 103 -9.76 5.28 0.55
C PHE A 103 -10.48 4.73 -0.68
N MET A 104 -11.80 4.53 -0.56
CA MET A 104 -12.61 3.84 -1.56
C MET A 104 -12.62 4.56 -2.91
N SER A 105 -12.31 3.81 -3.97
CA SER A 105 -12.52 4.23 -5.37
C SER A 105 -13.63 3.44 -6.07
N VAL A 106 -13.94 2.23 -5.57
CA VAL A 106 -15.00 1.36 -6.08
C VAL A 106 -15.73 0.71 -4.91
N MET A 107 -17.05 0.55 -5.03
CA MET A 107 -17.87 -0.23 -4.11
C MET A 107 -18.61 -1.33 -4.87
N HIS A 108 -18.34 -2.59 -4.52
CA HIS A 108 -19.10 -3.75 -5.00
C HIS A 108 -20.22 -4.10 -4.02
N SER A 109 -21.07 -5.06 -4.37
CA SER A 109 -22.09 -5.62 -3.46
C SER A 109 -22.33 -7.10 -3.74
N ASP A 110 -23.15 -7.75 -2.91
CA ASP A 110 -23.64 -9.12 -3.19
C ASP A 110 -24.47 -9.25 -4.48
N LEU A 111 -24.90 -8.13 -5.08
CA LEU A 111 -25.61 -8.10 -6.36
C LEU A 111 -24.68 -7.75 -7.55
N TYR A 112 -23.45 -7.27 -7.29
CA TYR A 112 -22.47 -6.95 -8.33
C TYR A 112 -21.02 -7.12 -7.84
N TYR A 113 -20.52 -8.35 -7.94
CA TYR A 113 -19.13 -8.70 -7.61
C TYR A 113 -18.11 -8.15 -8.63
N PRO A 114 -16.85 -7.95 -8.22
CA PRO A 114 -15.75 -7.63 -9.14
C PRO A 114 -15.53 -8.74 -10.16
N ARG A 115 -14.94 -8.38 -11.31
CA ARG A 115 -14.58 -9.32 -12.38
C ARG A 115 -13.08 -9.65 -12.34
N PRO A 116 -12.64 -10.85 -12.76
CA PRO A 116 -11.21 -11.14 -12.93
C PRO A 116 -10.57 -10.12 -13.87
N GLY A 117 -9.46 -9.54 -13.45
CA GLY A 117 -8.78 -8.44 -14.14
C GLY A 117 -9.09 -7.04 -13.60
N GLU A 118 -10.20 -6.83 -12.87
CA GLU A 118 -10.69 -5.50 -12.47
C GLU A 118 -9.79 -4.80 -11.43
N PHE A 119 -9.25 -5.55 -10.47
CA PHE A 119 -8.34 -4.99 -9.46
C PHE A 119 -6.90 -4.89 -9.97
N ARG A 120 -6.24 -3.80 -9.58
CA ARG A 120 -4.82 -3.50 -9.84
C ARG A 120 -3.94 -4.02 -8.71
N ASP A 121 -2.63 -4.07 -8.92
CA ASP A 121 -1.68 -4.46 -7.89
C ASP A 121 -1.68 -3.45 -6.72
N ASN A 122 -2.29 -3.85 -5.60
CA ASN A 122 -2.48 -3.00 -4.42
C ASN A 122 -1.37 -3.25 -3.40
N VAL A 123 -0.22 -2.61 -3.61
CA VAL A 123 0.94 -2.70 -2.70
C VAL A 123 1.01 -1.53 -1.71
N PHE A 124 -0.15 -0.98 -1.34
CA PHE A 124 -0.27 0.18 -0.45
C PHE A 124 -0.65 -0.23 0.97
N ASN A 125 -0.13 0.51 1.95
CA ASN A 125 -0.72 0.62 3.28
C ASN A 125 -0.49 2.06 3.75
N PHE A 126 -1.56 2.83 3.90
CA PHE A 126 -1.44 4.28 4.12
C PHE A 126 -1.09 4.62 5.57
N ASP A 127 -1.51 3.79 6.53
CA ASP A 127 -1.39 4.09 7.96
C ASP A 127 -0.10 3.54 8.58
N ARG A 128 0.42 2.41 8.08
CA ARG A 128 1.54 1.68 8.67
C ARG A 128 2.42 1.03 7.60
N ASP A 129 3.67 0.72 7.95
CA ASP A 129 4.57 -0.03 7.06
C ASP A 129 4.02 -1.43 6.77
N ARG A 130 4.32 -1.98 5.59
CA ARG A 130 3.77 -3.28 5.14
C ARG A 130 4.81 -4.27 4.63
N LEU A 131 4.61 -5.55 4.91
CA LEU A 131 5.25 -6.62 4.15
C LEU A 131 4.54 -6.76 2.79
N VAL A 132 5.26 -7.34 1.83
CA VAL A 132 4.74 -7.77 0.52
C VAL A 132 4.94 -9.28 0.44
N LEU A 133 3.90 -10.02 0.86
CA LEU A 133 3.98 -11.49 1.02
C LEU A 133 3.61 -12.25 -0.27
N PHE A 134 2.69 -11.68 -1.06
CA PHE A 134 2.30 -12.18 -2.39
C PHE A 134 1.74 -11.03 -3.23
N ASN A 135 1.48 -11.28 -4.52
CA ASN A 135 0.80 -10.33 -5.40
C ASN A 135 -0.71 -10.32 -5.11
N GLU A 136 -1.22 -9.23 -4.51
CA GLU A 136 -2.63 -9.11 -4.12
C GLU A 136 -3.58 -9.23 -5.31
N LYS A 137 -3.21 -8.68 -6.48
CA LYS A 137 -4.02 -8.75 -7.69
C LYS A 137 -4.32 -10.20 -8.09
N HIS A 138 -3.30 -11.05 -8.21
CA HIS A 138 -3.48 -12.44 -8.62
C HIS A 138 -4.24 -13.27 -7.57
N ALA A 139 -4.01 -12.99 -6.28
CA ALA A 139 -4.77 -13.63 -5.21
C ALA A 139 -6.25 -13.22 -5.24
N TYR A 140 -6.56 -11.94 -5.48
CA TYR A 140 -7.94 -11.49 -5.70
C TYR A 140 -8.57 -12.09 -6.95
N ASP A 141 -7.87 -12.09 -8.09
CA ASP A 141 -8.38 -12.67 -9.35
C ASP A 141 -8.78 -14.15 -9.13
N SER A 142 -7.96 -14.94 -8.41
CA SER A 142 -8.29 -16.33 -8.02
C SER A 142 -9.51 -16.42 -7.08
N LEU A 143 -9.58 -15.58 -6.03
CA LEU A 143 -10.71 -15.56 -5.09
C LEU A 143 -12.03 -15.13 -5.74
N ILE A 144 -11.97 -14.34 -6.81
CA ILE A 144 -13.13 -13.94 -7.61
C ILE A 144 -13.62 -15.12 -8.47
N GLU A 145 -12.70 -15.83 -9.14
CA GLU A 145 -13.03 -17.03 -9.92
C GLU A 145 -13.66 -18.13 -9.06
N ASP A 146 -13.14 -18.35 -7.84
CA ASP A 146 -13.68 -19.29 -6.85
C ASP A 146 -14.91 -18.77 -6.07
N ARG A 147 -15.41 -17.56 -6.39
CA ARG A 147 -16.55 -16.89 -5.73
C ARG A 147 -16.39 -16.67 -4.21
N ASN A 148 -15.17 -16.59 -3.73
CA ASN A 148 -14.82 -16.44 -2.32
C ASN A 148 -14.42 -15.00 -1.93
N TYR A 149 -14.33 -14.08 -2.91
CA TYR A 149 -14.02 -12.66 -2.69
C TYR A 149 -14.74 -11.99 -1.49
N PRO A 150 -16.07 -12.18 -1.27
CA PRO A 150 -16.78 -11.56 -0.15
C PRO A 150 -16.19 -11.83 1.24
N ASN A 151 -15.51 -12.96 1.43
CA ASN A 151 -14.90 -13.32 2.71
C ASN A 151 -13.53 -12.67 2.93
N PHE A 152 -12.90 -12.16 1.87
CA PHE A 152 -11.55 -11.61 1.84
C PHE A 152 -11.47 -10.15 1.36
N ALA A 153 -12.60 -9.52 1.01
CA ALA A 153 -12.67 -8.08 0.81
C ALA A 153 -12.10 -7.36 2.04
N ASN A 154 -11.29 -6.31 1.86
CA ASN A 154 -10.56 -5.67 2.96
C ASN A 154 -11.46 -5.02 4.04
N SER A 155 -12.66 -4.62 3.65
CA SER A 155 -13.64 -3.94 4.50
C SER A 155 -15.05 -4.18 4.00
N PHE A 156 -16.03 -3.95 4.87
CA PHE A 156 -17.45 -3.99 4.57
C PHE A 156 -18.09 -2.62 4.79
N GLU A 157 -19.08 -2.30 3.96
CA GLU A 157 -20.15 -1.40 4.33
C GLU A 157 -21.45 -2.23 4.42
N VAL A 158 -22.03 -2.29 5.62
CA VAL A 158 -23.21 -3.10 5.93
C VAL A 158 -24.39 -2.18 6.20
N ILE A 159 -25.45 -2.37 5.42
CA ILE A 159 -26.71 -1.66 5.59
C ILE A 159 -27.68 -2.59 6.31
N ILE A 160 -28.15 -2.19 7.49
CA ILE A 160 -29.20 -2.88 8.25
C ILE A 160 -30.52 -2.14 8.04
N GLY A 161 -31.57 -2.89 7.70
CA GLY A 161 -32.82 -2.35 7.15
C GLY A 161 -32.77 -2.25 5.62
N PRO A 162 -33.70 -1.50 5.00
CA PRO A 162 -33.92 -1.57 3.56
C PRO A 162 -32.68 -1.25 2.71
N GLY A 163 -32.47 -2.02 1.64
CA GLY A 163 -31.34 -1.81 0.73
C GLY A 163 -31.38 -0.50 -0.06
N PHE A 164 -30.41 -0.35 -0.98
CA PHE A 164 -30.39 0.72 -1.98
C PHE A 164 -30.58 0.13 -3.39
N PRO A 165 -31.20 0.88 -4.33
CA PRO A 165 -31.22 0.51 -5.74
C PRO A 165 -29.82 0.40 -6.36
N VAL A 166 -28.85 1.17 -5.85
CA VAL A 166 -27.45 1.16 -6.30
C VAL A 166 -26.75 -0.11 -5.77
N ILE A 167 -26.23 -0.91 -6.70
CA ILE A 167 -25.56 -2.19 -6.44
C ILE A 167 -24.05 -2.15 -6.71
N TYR A 168 -23.57 -1.11 -7.38
CA TYR A 168 -22.15 -0.83 -7.60
C TYR A 168 -21.97 0.68 -7.76
N THR A 169 -20.84 1.20 -7.29
CA THR A 169 -20.42 2.57 -7.62
C THR A 169 -18.92 2.66 -7.82
N LYS A 170 -18.48 3.56 -8.70
CA LYS A 170 -17.07 3.86 -9.00
C LYS A 170 -16.86 5.36 -9.06
N PHE A 171 -15.84 5.84 -8.36
CA PHE A 171 -15.45 7.24 -8.31
C PHE A 171 -14.23 7.49 -9.20
N SER A 172 -14.19 8.65 -9.84
CA SER A 172 -13.02 9.18 -10.56
C SER A 172 -12.60 10.52 -9.96
N ASN A 173 -12.50 10.55 -8.63
CA ASN A 173 -12.18 11.73 -7.82
C ASN A 173 -10.68 12.09 -7.79
N ASP A 174 -9.84 11.23 -8.38
CA ASP A 174 -8.42 11.44 -8.69
C ASP A 174 -8.19 12.28 -9.96
N ARG A 175 -9.24 12.51 -10.76
CA ARG A 175 -9.20 13.38 -11.95
C ARG A 175 -9.29 14.87 -11.59
N ALA A 176 -8.96 15.76 -12.53
CA ALA A 176 -9.17 17.20 -12.42
C ALA A 176 -10.67 17.52 -12.14
N PRO A 177 -11.00 18.63 -11.44
CA PRO A 177 -12.38 18.96 -11.03
C PRO A 177 -13.44 18.83 -12.14
N GLU A 178 -13.06 19.18 -13.36
CA GLU A 178 -13.86 19.14 -14.60
C GLU A 178 -14.24 17.72 -15.05
N PHE A 179 -13.55 16.68 -14.58
CA PHE A 179 -13.72 15.29 -15.00
C PHE A 179 -14.07 14.35 -13.84
N GLN A 180 -14.30 14.88 -12.63
CA GLN A 180 -14.67 14.07 -11.47
C GLN A 180 -16.12 13.60 -11.57
N ILE A 181 -16.29 12.29 -11.67
CA ILE A 181 -17.60 11.65 -11.80
C ILE A 181 -17.77 10.47 -10.84
N ARG A 182 -19.02 10.14 -10.55
CA ARG A 182 -19.46 8.90 -9.92
C ARG A 182 -20.25 8.09 -10.94
N THR A 183 -19.85 6.85 -11.21
CA THR A 183 -20.59 5.91 -12.06
C THR A 183 -21.27 4.87 -11.18
N ASP A 184 -22.60 4.85 -11.18
CA ASP A 184 -23.42 3.90 -10.43
C ASP A 184 -24.00 2.85 -11.38
N ILE A 185 -24.14 1.60 -10.93
CA ILE A 185 -25.07 0.64 -11.51
C ILE A 185 -26.23 0.51 -10.52
N ALA A 186 -27.44 0.76 -10.99
CA ALA A 186 -28.66 0.67 -10.19
C ALA A 186 -29.68 -0.28 -10.82
N ALA A 187 -30.45 -0.97 -9.99
CA ALA A 187 -31.64 -1.71 -10.39
C ALA A 187 -32.87 -0.81 -10.30
N ASP A 188 -33.68 -0.76 -11.35
CA ASP A 188 -35.01 -0.13 -11.30
C ASP A 188 -36.01 -0.99 -10.49
N PRO A 189 -37.22 -0.50 -10.18
CA PRO A 189 -38.23 -1.27 -9.43
C PRO A 189 -38.70 -2.57 -10.11
N LEU A 190 -38.34 -2.81 -11.37
CA LEU A 190 -38.60 -4.05 -12.11
C LEU A 190 -37.36 -4.96 -12.18
N GLY A 191 -36.28 -4.61 -11.49
CA GLY A 191 -35.01 -5.35 -11.46
C GLY A 191 -34.12 -5.15 -12.69
N ARG A 192 -34.43 -4.18 -13.57
CA ARG A 192 -33.61 -3.89 -14.76
C ARG A 192 -32.44 -3.00 -14.39
N LEU A 193 -31.23 -3.38 -14.81
CA LEU A 193 -30.03 -2.61 -14.53
C LEU A 193 -29.90 -1.40 -15.47
N GLN A 194 -29.54 -0.26 -14.90
CA GLN A 194 -29.15 0.96 -15.59
C GLN A 194 -27.80 1.45 -15.05
N VAL A 195 -27.06 2.18 -15.89
CA VAL A 195 -25.81 2.83 -15.49
C VAL A 195 -26.06 4.34 -15.44
N HIS A 196 -25.68 4.99 -14.34
CA HIS A 196 -25.82 6.43 -14.18
C HIS A 196 -24.44 7.07 -13.92
N LYS A 197 -24.09 8.13 -14.66
CA LYS A 197 -22.89 8.94 -14.42
C LYS A 197 -23.29 10.31 -13.87
N TYR A 198 -22.88 10.58 -12.64
CA TYR A 198 -23.13 11.83 -11.91
C TYR A 198 -21.87 12.69 -11.85
N PRO A 199 -21.98 14.02 -12.01
CA PRO A 199 -20.87 14.93 -11.79
C PRO A 199 -20.61 15.09 -10.28
N LEU A 200 -19.36 14.93 -9.84
CA LEU A 200 -18.97 15.13 -8.43
C LEU A 200 -18.68 16.59 -8.08
N THR A 201 -18.55 17.46 -9.09
CA THR A 201 -18.34 18.91 -8.92
C THR A 201 -19.26 19.70 -9.84
N LEU A 202 -19.41 20.99 -9.57
CA LEU A 202 -20.11 21.91 -10.48
C LEU A 202 -19.42 22.00 -11.85
N HIS A 203 -18.09 21.87 -11.90
CA HIS A 203 -17.31 21.91 -13.14
C HIS A 203 -17.51 20.66 -14.01
N ALA A 204 -17.73 19.49 -13.39
CA ALA A 204 -17.96 18.23 -14.10
C ALA A 204 -19.34 18.12 -14.79
N ARG A 205 -20.28 19.04 -14.51
CA ARG A 205 -21.63 19.02 -15.13
C ARG A 205 -21.58 19.12 -16.65
N GLU A 206 -20.65 19.92 -17.19
CA GLU A 206 -20.54 20.10 -18.64
C GLU A 206 -19.88 18.90 -19.31
N HIS A 207 -18.93 18.24 -18.63
CA HIS A 207 -18.35 16.98 -19.08
C HIS A 207 -19.40 15.86 -19.15
N ILE A 208 -20.30 15.74 -18.18
CA ILE A 208 -21.41 14.77 -18.25
C ILE A 208 -22.38 15.09 -19.41
N ARG A 209 -22.71 16.37 -19.63
CA ARG A 209 -23.59 16.79 -20.73
C ARG A 209 -23.01 16.46 -22.11
N SER A 210 -21.71 16.69 -22.32
CA SER A 210 -21.08 16.44 -23.62
C SER A 210 -21.06 14.95 -24.00
N ILE A 211 -21.23 14.02 -23.06
CA ILE A 211 -21.35 12.58 -23.35
C ILE A 211 -22.59 12.28 -24.23
N ARG A 212 -23.66 13.07 -24.14
CA ARG A 212 -24.83 12.93 -25.03
C ARG A 212 -24.48 13.30 -26.48
N ASP A 213 -23.71 14.37 -26.67
CA ASP A 213 -23.31 14.82 -27.99
C ASP A 213 -22.25 13.88 -28.59
N ALA A 214 -21.35 13.35 -27.75
CA ALA A 214 -20.44 12.25 -28.09
C ALA A 214 -21.20 11.01 -28.59
N TYR A 215 -22.21 10.55 -27.84
CA TYR A 215 -23.09 9.44 -28.23
C TYR A 215 -23.68 9.64 -29.62
N LEU A 216 -24.38 10.76 -29.85
CA LEU A 216 -25.04 11.05 -31.12
C LEU A 216 -24.04 11.09 -32.29
N THR A 217 -22.86 11.66 -32.05
CA THR A 217 -21.80 11.81 -33.06
C THR A 217 -21.16 10.46 -33.40
N LEU A 218 -20.85 9.63 -32.40
CA LEU A 218 -20.28 8.30 -32.63
C LEU A 218 -21.29 7.34 -33.27
N VAL A 219 -22.58 7.44 -32.93
CA VAL A 219 -23.64 6.68 -33.62
C VAL A 219 -23.69 7.00 -35.11
N ASP A 220 -23.48 8.25 -35.52
CA ASP A 220 -23.42 8.61 -36.95
C ASP A 220 -22.10 8.15 -37.62
N ARG A 221 -20.96 8.28 -36.93
CA ARG A 221 -19.67 7.72 -37.40
C ARG A 221 -19.78 6.22 -37.70
N TYR A 222 -20.31 5.44 -36.77
CA TYR A 222 -20.38 3.98 -36.88
C TYR A 222 -21.67 3.45 -37.52
N ARG A 223 -22.55 4.32 -38.02
CA ARG A 223 -23.83 3.93 -38.66
C ARG A 223 -23.62 3.01 -39.86
N GLY A 224 -23.95 1.73 -39.69
CA GLY A 224 -23.79 0.69 -40.73
C GLY A 224 -22.43 -0.03 -40.69
N GLY A 225 -21.65 0.15 -39.63
CA GLY A 225 -20.52 -0.72 -39.27
C GLY A 225 -20.91 -1.71 -38.16
N ASP A 226 -19.94 -2.52 -37.72
CA ASP A 226 -20.15 -3.57 -36.70
C ASP A 226 -19.83 -3.13 -35.27
N LEU A 227 -19.58 -1.84 -35.03
CA LEU A 227 -19.35 -1.28 -33.70
C LEU A 227 -20.60 -0.56 -33.23
N SER A 228 -21.19 -1.03 -32.13
CA SER A 228 -22.34 -0.38 -31.49
C SER A 228 -21.83 0.62 -30.44
N ILE A 229 -22.54 1.72 -30.26
CA ILE A 229 -22.30 2.67 -29.17
C ILE A 229 -23.47 2.52 -28.20
N ASN A 230 -23.18 2.40 -26.91
CA ASN A 230 -24.24 2.30 -25.90
C ASN A 230 -25.09 3.58 -25.89
N ASP A 231 -26.35 3.49 -25.49
CA ASP A 231 -27.23 4.66 -25.45
C ASP A 231 -26.84 5.61 -24.31
N CYS A 232 -27.03 6.91 -24.52
CA CYS A 232 -26.90 7.93 -23.49
C CYS A 232 -28.08 8.91 -23.55
N THR A 233 -28.71 9.10 -22.41
CA THR A 233 -29.67 10.17 -22.14
C THR A 233 -29.12 11.04 -21.01
N VAL A 234 -29.42 12.34 -20.98
CA VAL A 234 -29.01 13.24 -19.90
C VAL A 234 -30.24 13.90 -19.32
N ASP A 235 -30.42 13.80 -18.00
CA ASP A 235 -31.43 14.54 -17.26
C ASP A 235 -30.86 15.93 -16.91
N ASP A 236 -31.45 16.98 -17.50
CA ASP A 236 -31.00 18.36 -17.30
C ASP A 236 -31.23 18.87 -15.86
N ARG A 237 -32.18 18.29 -15.11
CA ARG A 237 -32.47 18.65 -13.71
C ARG A 237 -31.36 18.18 -12.77
N THR A 238 -31.03 16.89 -12.83
CA THR A 238 -29.94 16.30 -12.01
C THR A 238 -28.55 16.56 -12.59
N GLY A 239 -28.45 16.79 -13.90
CA GLY A 239 -27.19 16.85 -14.63
C GLY A 239 -26.50 15.50 -14.77
N SER A 240 -27.25 14.38 -14.69
CA SER A 240 -26.72 13.02 -14.77
C SER A 240 -26.94 12.39 -16.15
N ALA A 241 -25.98 11.60 -16.62
CA ALA A 241 -26.13 10.77 -17.82
C ALA A 241 -26.60 9.36 -17.43
N THR A 242 -27.54 8.80 -18.19
CA THR A 242 -28.08 7.44 -17.99
C THR A 242 -27.92 6.61 -19.26
N PHE A 243 -27.44 5.38 -19.10
CA PHE A 243 -27.12 4.43 -20.15
C PHE A 243 -27.76 3.07 -19.85
N SER A 244 -28.09 2.28 -20.88
CA SER A 244 -28.51 0.89 -20.70
C SER A 244 -27.35 0.04 -20.17
N PHE A 245 -27.66 -0.93 -19.30
CA PHE A 245 -26.65 -1.90 -18.86
C PHE A 245 -26.37 -2.93 -19.96
N VAL A 246 -25.13 -2.98 -20.45
CA VAL A 246 -24.73 -3.90 -21.52
C VAL A 246 -24.25 -5.24 -20.97
N ASN A 247 -24.99 -6.30 -21.29
CA ASN A 247 -24.61 -7.67 -20.98
C ASN A 247 -23.51 -8.17 -21.93
N GLY A 248 -22.42 -8.69 -21.37
CA GLY A 248 -21.31 -9.30 -22.11
C GLY A 248 -20.00 -9.31 -21.32
N VAL A 249 -18.91 -9.67 -22.00
CA VAL A 249 -17.56 -9.75 -21.43
C VAL A 249 -16.69 -8.63 -22.00
N PRO A 250 -15.90 -7.88 -21.20
CA PRO A 250 -14.97 -6.89 -21.71
C PRO A 250 -13.97 -7.50 -22.69
N LEU A 251 -13.63 -6.78 -23.77
CA LEU A 251 -12.67 -7.26 -24.76
C LEU A 251 -11.29 -7.52 -24.13
N SER A 252 -10.89 -6.71 -23.14
CA SER A 252 -9.68 -6.94 -22.33
C SER A 252 -9.68 -8.31 -21.63
N THR A 253 -10.81 -8.74 -21.05
CA THR A 253 -10.94 -10.07 -20.42
C THR A 253 -10.85 -11.21 -21.44
N LEU A 254 -11.37 -11.02 -22.66
CA LEU A 254 -11.20 -12.02 -23.73
C LEU A 254 -9.74 -12.11 -24.19
N MET A 255 -9.04 -10.98 -24.23
CA MET A 255 -7.62 -10.91 -24.53
C MET A 255 -6.75 -11.54 -23.43
N ASP A 256 -7.05 -11.29 -22.15
CA ASP A 256 -6.35 -11.92 -21.01
C ASP A 256 -6.49 -13.46 -21.05
N ARG A 257 -7.68 -13.99 -21.37
CA ARG A 257 -7.89 -15.44 -21.55
C ARG A 257 -7.01 -16.04 -22.66
N CYS A 258 -6.77 -15.31 -23.74
CA CYS A 258 -5.85 -15.76 -24.79
C CYS A 258 -4.42 -15.88 -24.25
N ILE A 259 -3.97 -14.92 -23.43
CA ILE A 259 -2.63 -14.92 -22.83
C ILE A 259 -2.49 -16.07 -21.82
N SER A 260 -3.44 -16.23 -20.89
CA SER A 260 -3.44 -17.31 -19.90
C SER A 260 -3.48 -18.71 -20.53
N SER A 261 -4.05 -18.85 -21.73
CA SER A 261 -4.13 -20.11 -22.47
C SER A 261 -2.96 -20.31 -23.45
N GLY A 262 -2.04 -19.35 -23.59
CA GLY A 262 -0.94 -19.37 -24.57
C GLY A 262 -1.38 -19.15 -26.04
N GLU A 263 -2.63 -18.76 -26.29
CA GLU A 263 -3.24 -18.65 -27.62
C GLU A 263 -3.03 -17.25 -28.24
N ILE A 264 -1.77 -16.86 -28.44
CA ILE A 264 -1.40 -15.52 -28.93
C ILE A 264 -1.97 -15.23 -30.33
N GLU A 265 -2.17 -16.24 -31.17
CA GLU A 265 -2.83 -16.11 -32.47
C GLU A 265 -4.31 -15.67 -32.34
N LYS A 266 -5.02 -16.12 -31.28
CA LYS A 266 -6.39 -15.66 -31.00
C LYS A 266 -6.40 -14.21 -30.50
N PHE A 267 -5.44 -13.83 -29.66
CA PHE A 267 -5.24 -12.42 -29.28
C PHE A 267 -5.05 -11.56 -30.54
N ALA A 268 -4.20 -12.00 -31.48
CA ALA A 268 -3.96 -11.28 -32.73
C ALA A 268 -5.19 -11.20 -33.65
N GLN A 269 -6.07 -12.21 -33.62
CA GLN A 269 -7.36 -12.16 -34.32
C GLN A 269 -8.32 -11.15 -33.68
N LEU A 270 -8.46 -11.15 -32.35
CA LEU A 270 -9.26 -10.17 -31.60
C LEU A 270 -8.77 -8.74 -31.85
N PHE A 271 -7.46 -8.52 -31.85
CA PHE A 271 -6.87 -7.22 -32.15
C PHE A 271 -7.15 -6.78 -33.60
N LYS A 272 -7.02 -7.67 -34.59
CA LYS A 272 -7.36 -7.34 -35.99
C LYS A 272 -8.84 -7.02 -36.17
N GLU A 273 -9.73 -7.73 -35.47
CA GLU A 273 -11.17 -7.46 -35.49
C GLU A 273 -11.50 -6.12 -34.82
N TYR A 274 -10.84 -5.79 -33.71
CA TYR A 274 -10.90 -4.45 -33.10
C TYR A 274 -10.52 -3.36 -34.12
N ILE A 275 -9.35 -3.45 -34.77
CA ILE A 275 -8.91 -2.49 -35.80
C ILE A 275 -9.92 -2.34 -36.93
N ARG A 276 -10.47 -3.46 -37.42
CA ARG A 276 -11.47 -3.48 -38.49
C ARG A 276 -12.76 -2.74 -38.12
N ARG A 277 -13.20 -2.87 -36.86
CA ARG A 277 -14.40 -2.19 -36.36
C ARG A 277 -14.17 -0.69 -36.16
N ILE A 278 -13.04 -0.32 -35.56
CA ILE A 278 -12.79 1.09 -35.19
C ILE A 278 -12.34 1.95 -36.39
N SER A 279 -11.78 1.35 -37.43
CA SER A 279 -11.45 2.04 -38.70
C SER A 279 -12.67 2.36 -39.58
N TYR A 280 -13.88 1.91 -39.22
CA TYR A 280 -15.07 2.21 -39.98
C TYR A 280 -15.33 3.72 -40.04
N ARG A 281 -15.37 4.26 -41.28
CA ARG A 281 -15.42 5.70 -41.59
C ARG A 281 -14.37 6.52 -40.83
N GLU A 282 -13.12 6.07 -40.86
CA GLU A 282 -11.98 6.78 -40.24
C GLU A 282 -11.83 8.26 -40.63
N ASP A 283 -12.31 8.69 -41.80
CA ASP A 283 -12.32 10.10 -42.22
C ASP A 283 -13.40 10.97 -41.55
N TYR A 284 -14.31 10.38 -40.77
CA TYR A 284 -15.36 11.11 -40.05
C TYR A 284 -14.74 12.04 -38.98
N PRO A 285 -15.19 13.30 -38.84
CA PRO A 285 -14.56 14.29 -37.97
C PRO A 285 -14.92 14.12 -36.48
N ALA A 286 -14.95 12.88 -35.99
CA ALA A 286 -15.19 12.57 -34.59
C ALA A 286 -14.48 11.28 -34.20
N ALA A 287 -13.82 11.26 -33.04
CA ALA A 287 -13.16 10.07 -32.51
C ALA A 287 -13.12 10.09 -30.98
N ASP A 288 -13.47 8.96 -30.38
CA ASP A 288 -13.12 8.69 -28.99
C ASP A 288 -11.64 8.30 -28.90
N TYR A 289 -10.90 9.03 -28.07
CA TYR A 289 -9.49 8.76 -27.79
C TYR A 289 -9.33 7.62 -26.77
N ASP A 290 -10.31 7.40 -25.90
CA ASP A 290 -10.25 6.39 -24.83
C ASP A 290 -11.00 5.10 -25.18
N LEU A 291 -10.99 4.73 -26.46
CA LEU A 291 -11.68 3.55 -26.98
C LEU A 291 -10.92 2.23 -26.67
N VAL A 292 -10.41 2.11 -25.44
CA VAL A 292 -9.58 1.00 -24.96
C VAL A 292 -10.36 -0.31 -24.81
N PHE A 293 -9.67 -1.45 -24.75
CA PHE A 293 -10.32 -2.77 -24.76
C PHE A 293 -11.24 -3.05 -23.55
N SER A 294 -11.04 -2.36 -22.42
CA SER A 294 -11.93 -2.44 -21.25
C SER A 294 -13.26 -1.68 -21.45
N ASN A 295 -13.29 -0.67 -22.32
CA ASN A 295 -14.47 0.15 -22.63
C ASN A 295 -15.36 -0.48 -23.73
N ILE A 296 -15.03 -1.68 -24.21
CA ILE A 296 -15.82 -2.45 -25.19
C ILE A 296 -16.32 -3.75 -24.57
N ILE A 297 -17.65 -3.90 -24.51
CA ILE A 297 -18.32 -5.13 -24.09
C ILE A 297 -18.65 -5.98 -25.31
N VAL A 298 -18.24 -7.24 -25.28
CA VAL A 298 -18.46 -8.23 -26.34
C VAL A 298 -19.55 -9.21 -25.93
N ASN A 299 -20.57 -9.35 -26.76
CA ASN A 299 -21.64 -10.32 -26.64
C ASN A 299 -21.82 -11.05 -27.99
N GLY A 300 -21.04 -12.11 -28.19
CA GLY A 300 -20.95 -12.83 -29.46
C GLY A 300 -20.51 -11.90 -30.60
N PRO A 301 -21.31 -11.70 -31.65
CA PRO A 301 -20.97 -10.81 -32.76
C PRO A 301 -21.12 -9.31 -32.42
N ILE A 302 -21.89 -8.96 -31.39
CA ILE A 302 -22.17 -7.57 -31.00
C ILE A 302 -21.06 -7.06 -30.11
N TRP A 303 -20.42 -5.96 -30.52
CA TRP A 303 -19.39 -5.26 -29.74
C TRP A 303 -19.90 -3.85 -29.47
N THR A 304 -20.06 -3.51 -28.19
CA THR A 304 -20.66 -2.25 -27.76
C THR A 304 -19.66 -1.45 -26.94
N VAL A 305 -19.40 -0.21 -27.37
CA VAL A 305 -18.63 0.78 -26.63
C VAL A 305 -19.49 1.32 -25.50
N ILE A 306 -19.07 1.09 -24.25
CA ILE A 306 -19.81 1.49 -23.03
C ILE A 306 -19.28 2.77 -22.38
N ASP A 307 -18.07 3.19 -22.76
CA ASP A 307 -17.49 4.46 -22.34
C ASP A 307 -16.90 5.18 -23.54
N TYR A 308 -17.16 6.48 -23.62
CA TYR A 308 -16.77 7.37 -24.72
C TYR A 308 -16.69 8.84 -24.26
N GLU A 309 -16.36 9.03 -22.97
CA GLU A 309 -16.11 10.34 -22.32
C GLU A 309 -15.10 11.21 -23.08
N TRP A 310 -14.16 10.60 -23.81
CA TRP A 310 -13.04 11.27 -24.45
C TRP A 310 -13.22 11.40 -25.97
N THR A 311 -14.46 11.64 -26.39
CA THR A 311 -14.83 11.92 -27.78
C THR A 311 -14.50 13.36 -28.17
N TYR A 312 -13.67 13.51 -29.19
CA TYR A 312 -13.30 14.79 -29.77
C TYR A 312 -13.91 14.97 -31.16
N GLY A 313 -14.38 16.18 -31.48
CA GLY A 313 -14.83 16.61 -32.81
C GLY A 313 -13.68 16.82 -33.82
N LYS A 314 -12.76 15.86 -33.91
CA LYS A 314 -11.67 15.81 -34.88
C LYS A 314 -11.44 14.37 -35.34
N LYS A 315 -10.87 14.20 -36.53
CA LYS A 315 -10.30 12.92 -36.95
C LYS A 315 -9.12 12.56 -36.04
N ILE A 316 -9.07 11.32 -35.55
CA ILE A 316 -7.90 10.70 -34.92
C ILE A 316 -7.64 9.38 -35.66
N PRO A 317 -6.45 9.18 -36.25
CA PRO A 317 -6.10 7.94 -36.94
C PRO A 317 -6.26 6.69 -36.07
N THR A 318 -6.78 5.62 -36.68
CA THR A 318 -7.05 4.32 -36.06
C THR A 318 -5.83 3.76 -35.34
N ARG A 319 -4.65 3.90 -35.96
CA ARG A 319 -3.37 3.41 -35.41
C ARG A 319 -2.99 4.08 -34.07
N GLU A 320 -3.47 5.28 -33.81
CA GLU A 320 -3.14 6.08 -32.62
C GLU A 320 -4.06 5.67 -31.46
N ILE A 321 -5.36 5.51 -31.74
CA ILE A 321 -6.34 4.90 -30.82
C ILE A 321 -5.92 3.45 -30.48
N ALA A 322 -5.46 2.69 -31.48
CA ALA A 322 -4.99 1.32 -31.30
C ALA A 322 -3.67 1.23 -30.52
N PHE A 323 -2.75 2.16 -30.74
CA PHE A 323 -1.53 2.30 -29.95
C PHE A 323 -1.89 2.52 -28.48
N ARG A 324 -2.77 3.50 -28.18
CA ARG A 324 -3.22 3.79 -26.82
C ARG A 324 -3.89 2.58 -26.19
N ALA A 325 -4.82 1.91 -26.88
CA ALA A 325 -5.48 0.71 -26.37
C ALA A 325 -4.51 -0.43 -26.02
N LEU A 326 -3.47 -0.67 -26.85
CA LEU A 326 -2.41 -1.63 -26.53
C LEU A 326 -1.54 -1.19 -25.35
N TYR A 327 -1.15 0.09 -25.31
CA TYR A 327 -0.31 0.65 -24.25
C TYR A 327 -1.00 0.60 -22.89
N SER A 328 -2.23 1.12 -22.80
CA SER A 328 -3.05 1.04 -21.57
C SER A 328 -3.29 -0.40 -21.14
N TYR A 329 -3.54 -1.31 -22.09
CA TYR A 329 -3.69 -2.74 -21.78
C TYR A 329 -2.42 -3.35 -21.18
N LEU A 330 -1.23 -3.02 -21.67
CA LEU A 330 0.03 -3.55 -21.10
C LEU A 330 0.37 -3.00 -19.72
N GLU A 331 0.16 -1.71 -19.49
CA GLU A 331 0.56 -1.06 -18.23
C GLU A 331 -0.32 -1.48 -17.03
N GLU A 332 -1.50 -2.05 -17.27
CA GLU A 332 -2.41 -2.56 -16.24
C GLU A 332 -1.95 -3.88 -15.58
N ASP A 333 -1.23 -4.76 -16.29
CA ASP A 333 -0.81 -6.07 -15.76
C ASP A 333 0.47 -6.58 -16.44
N ALA A 334 1.52 -6.81 -15.63
CA ALA A 334 2.83 -7.25 -16.09
C ALA A 334 2.79 -8.58 -16.89
N LYS A 335 1.82 -9.47 -16.64
CA LYS A 335 1.67 -10.73 -17.40
C LYS A 335 1.38 -10.47 -18.89
N ARG A 336 0.75 -9.35 -19.21
CA ARG A 336 0.32 -9.01 -20.58
C ARG A 336 1.50 -8.74 -21.51
N ARG A 337 2.70 -8.48 -20.96
CA ARG A 337 3.97 -8.33 -21.72
C ARG A 337 4.33 -9.56 -22.56
N ALA A 338 3.72 -10.72 -22.29
CA ALA A 338 3.87 -11.94 -23.08
C ALA A 338 3.47 -11.81 -24.56
N ILE A 339 2.68 -10.80 -24.96
CA ILE A 339 2.22 -10.67 -26.36
C ILE A 339 3.31 -10.24 -27.36
N HIS A 340 4.48 -9.76 -26.91
CA HIS A 340 5.51 -9.16 -27.76
C HIS A 340 4.96 -8.01 -28.62
N ILE A 341 4.72 -6.86 -27.98
CA ILE A 341 4.00 -5.71 -28.54
C ILE A 341 4.61 -5.13 -29.82
N GLU A 342 5.89 -5.33 -30.05
CA GLU A 342 6.61 -4.89 -31.25
C GLU A 342 5.90 -5.37 -32.53
N LYS A 343 5.43 -6.63 -32.54
CA LYS A 343 4.69 -7.21 -33.68
C LYS A 343 3.37 -6.48 -33.99
N PHE A 344 2.76 -5.88 -32.98
CA PHE A 344 1.51 -5.13 -33.11
C PHE A 344 1.78 -3.68 -33.55
N TYR A 345 2.84 -3.06 -33.05
CA TYR A 345 3.29 -1.75 -33.55
C TYR A 345 3.77 -1.82 -35.01
N ASP A 346 4.47 -2.89 -35.40
CA ASP A 346 4.83 -3.18 -36.80
C ASP A 346 3.59 -3.34 -37.68
N TYR A 347 2.56 -4.06 -37.20
CA TYR A 347 1.27 -4.21 -37.91
C TYR A 347 0.51 -2.88 -38.06
N LEU A 348 0.63 -1.97 -37.09
CA LEU A 348 0.09 -0.61 -37.15
C LEU A 348 0.94 0.36 -38.02
N GLY A 349 2.10 -0.08 -38.50
CA GLY A 349 3.03 0.74 -39.29
C GLY A 349 3.65 1.89 -38.50
N LEU A 350 3.85 1.72 -37.19
CA LEU A 350 4.39 2.76 -36.31
C LEU A 350 5.92 2.69 -36.24
N THR A 351 6.60 3.79 -36.57
CA THR A 351 8.05 3.87 -36.36
C THR A 351 8.38 4.17 -34.89
N LYS A 352 9.67 4.05 -34.51
CA LYS A 352 10.13 4.41 -33.15
C LYS A 352 9.88 5.88 -32.84
N GLU A 353 9.98 6.76 -33.84
CA GLU A 353 9.68 8.18 -33.73
C GLU A 353 8.18 8.40 -33.49
N ASN A 354 7.30 7.68 -34.22
CA ASN A 354 5.85 7.76 -33.98
C ASN A 354 5.48 7.27 -32.57
N ILE A 355 6.06 6.16 -32.11
CA ILE A 355 5.85 5.64 -30.76
C ILE A 355 6.30 6.67 -29.71
N ALA A 356 7.46 7.31 -29.89
CA ALA A 356 7.94 8.34 -28.97
C ALA A 356 7.00 9.57 -28.91
N THR A 357 6.43 9.99 -30.04
CA THR A 357 5.40 11.04 -30.07
C THR A 357 4.13 10.61 -29.35
N LEU A 358 3.60 9.42 -29.64
CA LEU A 358 2.36 8.93 -29.03
C LEU A 358 2.49 8.67 -27.52
N LEU A 359 3.66 8.20 -27.05
CA LEU A 359 3.96 8.13 -25.61
C LEU A 359 3.97 9.51 -24.93
N LYS A 360 4.40 10.56 -25.65
CA LYS A 360 4.39 11.92 -25.13
C LYS A 360 2.97 12.50 -25.08
N GLU A 361 2.18 12.26 -26.12
CA GLU A 361 0.75 12.63 -26.16
C GLU A 361 -0.05 11.90 -25.07
N GLU A 362 0.23 10.62 -24.83
CA GLU A 362 -0.34 9.84 -23.73
C GLU A 362 -0.02 10.47 -22.36
N GLN A 363 1.24 10.82 -22.10
CA GLN A 363 1.64 11.48 -20.86
C GLN A 363 0.94 12.84 -20.66
N ASP A 364 0.83 13.63 -21.72
CA ASP A 364 0.17 14.93 -21.68
C ASP A 364 -1.35 14.80 -21.52
N PHE A 365 -1.97 13.78 -22.12
CA PHE A 365 -3.36 13.42 -21.87
C PHE A 365 -3.60 12.99 -20.42
N GLN A 366 -2.81 12.06 -19.88
CA GLN A 366 -2.97 11.63 -18.48
C GLN A 366 -2.81 12.80 -17.50
N LYS A 367 -1.87 13.71 -17.77
CA LYS A 367 -1.69 14.94 -16.98
C LYS A 367 -2.85 15.93 -17.14
N TYR A 368 -3.46 16.01 -18.31
CA TYR A 368 -4.69 16.79 -18.53
C TYR A 368 -5.87 16.21 -17.75
N VAL A 369 -6.02 14.88 -17.73
CA VAL A 369 -7.09 14.20 -16.99
C VAL A 369 -6.93 14.31 -15.48
N THR A 370 -5.72 14.22 -14.92
CA THR A 370 -5.47 14.34 -13.46
C THR A 370 -5.31 15.79 -12.98
N GLY A 371 -4.82 16.68 -13.84
CA GLY A 371 -4.61 18.09 -13.52
C GLY A 371 -3.60 18.29 -12.38
N ALA A 372 -4.07 18.84 -11.26
CA ALA A 372 -3.27 19.06 -10.05
C ALA A 372 -3.54 18.01 -8.93
N ARG A 373 -4.38 17.00 -9.19
CA ARG A 373 -4.62 15.89 -8.26
C ARG A 373 -3.44 14.93 -8.24
N LYS A 374 -3.51 13.99 -7.28
CA LYS A 374 -2.53 12.93 -7.10
C LYS A 374 -3.23 11.59 -7.06
N SER A 375 -2.67 10.62 -7.77
CA SER A 375 -3.09 9.22 -7.70
C SER A 375 -2.84 8.63 -6.29
N LEU A 376 -3.55 7.55 -5.95
CA LEU A 376 -3.28 6.81 -4.70
C LEU A 376 -1.81 6.38 -4.56
N VAL A 377 -1.14 6.10 -5.69
CA VAL A 377 0.29 5.76 -5.75
C VAL A 377 1.17 6.93 -5.27
N GLU A 378 0.92 8.13 -5.79
CA GLU A 378 1.64 9.35 -5.38
C GLU A 378 1.32 9.74 -3.93
N ILE A 379 0.06 9.58 -3.50
CA ILE A 379 -0.33 9.82 -2.10
C ILE A 379 0.46 8.90 -1.18
N HIS A 380 0.52 7.60 -1.48
CA HIS A 380 1.32 6.65 -0.70
C HIS A 380 2.81 7.01 -0.67
N GLN A 381 3.38 7.41 -1.81
CA GLN A 381 4.77 7.87 -1.90
C GLN A 381 5.05 9.13 -1.06
N LEU A 382 4.08 10.04 -0.95
CA LEU A 382 4.20 11.26 -0.13
C LEU A 382 4.03 11.00 1.37
N ILE A 383 3.18 10.05 1.77
CA ILE A 383 3.09 9.64 3.18
C ILE A 383 4.36 8.91 3.62
N GLY A 384 5.03 8.20 2.71
CA GLY A 384 6.35 7.62 2.95
C GLY A 384 6.34 6.45 3.94
N LYS A 385 5.30 5.61 3.92
CA LYS A 385 5.30 4.31 4.61
C LYS A 385 6.19 3.32 3.88
N ASP A 386 6.97 2.56 4.63
CA ASP A 386 7.91 1.61 4.06
C ASP A 386 7.21 0.30 3.66
N ARG A 387 7.76 -0.36 2.64
CA ARG A 387 7.35 -1.69 2.20
C ARG A 387 8.57 -2.59 2.08
N ALA A 388 8.45 -3.86 2.50
CA ALA A 388 9.50 -4.84 2.31
C ALA A 388 8.97 -6.18 1.80
N VAL A 389 9.67 -6.74 0.82
CA VAL A 389 9.57 -8.15 0.47
C VAL A 389 10.42 -8.92 1.49
N PRO A 390 9.91 -9.94 2.21
CA PRO A 390 10.70 -10.62 3.25
C PRO A 390 12.05 -11.18 2.77
N LYS A 391 12.13 -11.60 1.51
CA LYS A 391 13.36 -12.09 0.87
C LYS A 391 14.43 -11.00 0.65
N GLU A 392 14.02 -9.73 0.64
CA GLU A 392 14.90 -8.57 0.47
C GLU A 392 15.34 -7.98 1.83
N ILE A 393 14.72 -8.41 2.94
CA ILE A 393 15.16 -8.09 4.29
C ILE A 393 16.43 -8.90 4.57
N THR A 394 17.59 -8.28 4.34
CA THR A 394 18.88 -8.87 4.72
C THR A 394 19.06 -8.88 6.24
N ASP A 395 19.79 -9.87 6.76
CA ASP A 395 20.16 -9.94 8.18
C ASP A 395 20.78 -8.61 8.64
N GLY A 396 20.09 -7.90 9.53
CA GLY A 396 20.50 -6.59 10.06
C GLY A 396 19.71 -5.37 9.55
N THR A 397 18.84 -5.50 8.54
CA THR A 397 17.91 -4.43 8.14
C THR A 397 16.63 -4.46 8.99
N THR A 398 16.49 -3.53 9.93
CA THR A 398 15.30 -3.40 10.80
C THR A 398 14.13 -2.75 10.05
N PHE A 399 13.40 -3.56 9.30
CA PHE A 399 12.19 -3.11 8.61
C PHE A 399 11.13 -2.57 9.58
N GLY A 400 10.59 -1.38 9.30
CA GLY A 400 9.47 -0.80 10.04
C GLY A 400 9.82 -0.21 11.41
N THR A 401 11.10 0.08 11.70
CA THR A 401 11.47 0.89 12.88
C THR A 401 11.85 2.31 12.47
N GLN A 402 10.90 3.26 12.61
CA GLN A 402 11.20 4.70 12.51
C GLN A 402 12.36 5.13 13.44
N LYS A 403 12.55 4.39 14.54
CA LYS A 403 13.66 4.52 15.50
C LYS A 403 15.05 4.57 14.86
N GLY A 404 15.28 3.93 13.72
CA GLY A 404 16.59 3.89 13.04
C GLY A 404 16.78 4.97 11.97
N ARG A 405 15.87 5.95 11.84
CA ARG A 405 15.98 7.02 10.84
C ARG A 405 16.91 8.12 11.31
N ILE A 406 17.61 8.72 10.34
CA ILE A 406 18.50 9.87 10.53
C ILE A 406 17.73 11.15 10.20
N GLN A 407 17.84 12.20 11.01
CA GLN A 407 17.36 13.55 10.68
C GLN A 407 18.52 14.55 10.78
N ILE A 408 18.54 15.53 9.88
CA ILE A 408 19.58 16.57 9.81
C ILE A 408 18.91 17.94 9.92
N TYR A 409 19.39 18.77 10.85
CA TYR A 409 18.97 20.17 11.02
C TYR A 409 20.13 21.10 10.65
N GLN A 410 19.84 22.22 9.98
CA GLN A 410 20.81 23.30 9.77
C GLN A 410 20.35 24.55 10.53
N ASP A 411 21.19 25.09 11.41
CA ASP A 411 20.96 26.35 12.13
C ASP A 411 21.58 27.53 11.36
N PHE A 412 20.81 28.60 11.19
CA PHE A 412 21.23 29.87 10.57
C PHE A 412 21.50 30.99 11.59
N GLY A 413 21.36 30.69 12.88
CA GLY A 413 21.57 31.60 14.01
C GLY A 413 20.35 31.88 14.88
N GLU A 414 19.25 31.15 14.67
CA GLU A 414 18.01 31.24 15.46
C GLU A 414 17.73 29.96 16.26
N GLY A 415 18.55 28.92 16.08
CA GLY A 415 18.41 27.60 16.68
C GLY A 415 17.92 26.54 15.69
N PHE A 416 17.97 25.28 16.11
CA PHE A 416 17.43 24.16 15.33
C PHE A 416 15.89 24.21 15.31
N SER A 417 15.32 24.02 14.13
CA SER A 417 13.87 24.06 13.90
C SER A 417 13.47 23.01 12.86
N GLU A 418 12.28 22.42 13.02
CA GLU A 418 11.75 21.40 12.09
C GLU A 418 11.68 21.89 10.64
N GLU A 419 11.34 23.16 10.43
CA GLU A 419 11.28 23.80 9.11
C GLU A 419 12.65 23.86 8.40
N ASN A 420 13.75 23.83 9.17
CA ASN A 420 15.12 23.79 8.66
C ASN A 420 15.77 22.39 8.78
N SER A 421 14.93 21.36 8.86
CA SER A 421 15.35 19.95 8.94
C SER A 421 15.07 19.17 7.64
N TYR A 422 15.72 18.02 7.49
CA TYR A 422 15.40 17.05 6.44
C TYR A 422 15.88 15.64 6.80
N PHE A 423 15.27 14.63 6.17
CA PHE A 423 15.74 13.25 6.18
C PHE A 423 16.68 13.03 4.98
N PRO A 424 17.92 12.53 5.16
CA PRO A 424 18.83 12.22 4.06
C PRO A 424 18.33 11.02 3.25
N LYS A 425 18.83 10.85 2.02
CA LYS A 425 18.48 9.70 1.17
C LYS A 425 19.29 8.46 1.56
N GLU A 426 20.49 8.67 2.08
CA GLU A 426 21.38 7.63 2.56
C GLU A 426 20.86 7.04 3.88
N GLN A 427 20.69 5.72 3.90
CA GLN A 427 20.24 4.95 5.06
C GLN A 427 21.36 4.04 5.57
N TYR A 428 21.22 3.56 6.80
CA TYR A 428 22.09 2.51 7.34
C TYR A 428 21.98 1.22 6.51
N ASN A 429 23.11 0.62 6.16
CA ASN A 429 23.16 -0.70 5.57
C ASN A 429 22.92 -1.80 6.63
N GLY A 430 22.83 -3.08 6.22
CA GLY A 430 22.64 -4.22 7.13
C GLY A 430 23.75 -4.46 8.17
N ARG A 431 24.78 -3.62 8.25
CA ARG A 431 25.79 -3.59 9.33
C ARG A 431 25.68 -2.34 10.20
N GLY A 432 24.58 -1.60 10.10
CA GLY A 432 24.37 -0.34 10.80
C GLY A 432 25.25 0.81 10.28
N GLN A 433 25.88 0.70 9.10
CA GLN A 433 26.82 1.71 8.60
C GLN A 433 26.17 2.64 7.55
N VAL A 434 26.47 3.93 7.63
CA VAL A 434 26.02 4.95 6.65
C VAL A 434 27.16 5.93 6.32
N LYS A 435 27.16 6.42 5.08
CA LYS A 435 27.98 7.57 4.67
C LYS A 435 27.07 8.73 4.28
N LEU A 436 27.07 9.79 5.06
CA LEU A 436 26.35 11.03 4.78
C LEU A 436 27.28 12.04 4.08
N ASN A 437 26.73 12.83 3.17
CA ASN A 437 27.44 13.94 2.52
C ASN A 437 26.58 15.22 2.69
N LEU A 438 26.83 15.98 3.74
CA LEU A 438 26.00 17.11 4.17
C LEU A 438 26.47 18.40 3.48
N SER A 439 25.69 18.90 2.52
CA SER A 439 25.94 20.19 1.87
C SER A 439 25.48 21.36 2.75
N LEU A 440 26.38 22.32 2.97
CA LEU A 440 26.10 23.51 3.77
C LEU A 440 25.40 24.58 2.94
N LYS A 441 24.28 25.11 3.44
CA LYS A 441 23.65 26.31 2.89
C LYS A 441 24.41 27.56 3.34
N GLU A 442 24.31 28.64 2.57
CA GLU A 442 24.88 29.93 2.98
C GLU A 442 24.23 30.42 4.29
N GLY A 443 25.04 30.95 5.20
CA GLY A 443 24.59 31.38 6.54
C GLY A 443 24.52 30.28 7.61
N THR A 444 24.77 29.00 7.29
CA THR A 444 24.76 27.91 8.28
C THR A 444 25.83 28.12 9.37
N LYS A 445 25.45 28.07 10.64
CA LYS A 445 26.35 28.18 11.80
C LYS A 445 26.61 26.84 12.49
N ALA A 446 25.61 25.96 12.53
CA ALA A 446 25.73 24.63 13.09
C ALA A 446 24.85 23.63 12.33
N ILE A 447 25.24 22.36 12.41
CA ILE A 447 24.40 21.21 12.04
C ILE A 447 24.04 20.46 13.32
N ARG A 448 22.82 19.94 13.40
CA ARG A 448 22.47 18.86 14.35
C ARG A 448 22.16 17.60 13.54
N LEU A 449 22.87 16.53 13.87
CA LEU A 449 22.71 15.18 13.33
C LEU A 449 22.03 14.31 14.39
N ASP A 450 20.83 13.85 14.07
CA ASP A 450 20.08 12.93 14.92
C ASP A 450 20.16 11.54 14.28
N PRO A 451 20.93 10.60 14.87
CA PRO A 451 21.21 9.30 14.24
C PRO A 451 20.06 8.29 14.39
N ALA A 452 19.12 8.54 15.29
CA ALA A 452 18.03 7.65 15.65
C ALA A 452 16.90 8.45 16.36
N PHE A 453 15.75 7.81 16.56
CA PHE A 453 14.65 8.28 17.42
C PHE A 453 14.44 7.29 18.59
N SER A 454 15.54 6.84 19.19
CA SER A 454 15.59 5.92 20.32
C SER A 454 17.03 5.82 20.83
N SER A 455 17.21 5.33 22.06
CA SER A 455 18.52 4.99 22.63
C SER A 455 19.38 4.14 21.69
N CYS A 456 20.63 4.55 21.50
CA CYS A 456 21.55 3.94 20.54
C CYS A 456 23.02 4.15 20.94
N ILE A 457 23.91 3.41 20.30
CA ILE A 457 25.34 3.71 20.24
C ILE A 457 25.72 4.09 18.81
N VAL A 458 26.58 5.10 18.66
CA VAL A 458 27.10 5.58 17.38
C VAL A 458 28.63 5.60 17.41
N THR A 459 29.26 4.99 16.43
CA THR A 459 30.71 5.09 16.18
C THR A 459 30.95 5.98 14.96
N LEU A 460 31.55 7.15 15.17
CA LEU A 460 31.91 8.14 14.15
C LEU A 460 33.24 7.80 13.48
N SER A 461 33.28 6.72 12.70
CA SER A 461 34.51 6.18 12.10
C SER A 461 35.29 7.16 11.20
N ARG A 462 34.65 8.19 10.63
CA ARG A 462 35.37 9.28 9.93
C ARG A 462 34.49 10.51 9.72
N ILE A 463 35.04 11.70 9.97
CA ILE A 463 34.47 12.97 9.52
C ILE A 463 35.50 13.69 8.64
N VAL A 464 35.03 14.33 7.55
CA VAL A 464 35.88 14.90 6.49
C VAL A 464 35.28 16.23 6.03
N TRP A 465 36.10 17.27 5.95
CA TRP A 465 35.71 18.59 5.44
C TRP A 465 36.20 18.74 4.00
N ASN A 466 35.29 18.95 3.03
CA ASN A 466 35.62 19.16 1.62
C ASN A 466 36.54 18.09 0.98
N GLY A 467 36.59 16.87 1.53
CA GLY A 467 37.47 15.79 1.10
C GLY A 467 38.79 15.65 1.89
N GLU A 468 39.16 16.64 2.69
CA GLU A 468 40.37 16.66 3.52
C GLU A 468 40.10 16.15 4.95
N LYS A 469 41.08 15.43 5.52
CA LYS A 469 41.05 15.04 6.94
C LYS A 469 41.37 16.26 7.79
N THR A 470 40.59 16.47 8.84
CA THR A 470 40.84 17.52 9.85
C THR A 470 41.83 17.03 10.90
N GLU A 471 42.92 17.75 11.11
CA GLU A 471 43.82 17.56 12.27
C GLU A 471 43.19 18.18 13.52
N GLU A 472 43.40 17.57 14.69
CA GLU A 472 42.63 17.86 15.93
C GLU A 472 42.78 19.31 16.41
N ASP A 473 44.00 19.86 16.45
CA ASP A 473 44.26 21.26 16.86
C ASP A 473 43.79 22.32 15.82
N GLY A 474 43.35 21.88 14.64
CA GLY A 474 43.05 22.74 13.49
C GLY A 474 41.61 22.72 12.98
N ALA A 475 40.74 21.85 13.50
CA ALA A 475 39.45 21.53 12.89
C ALA A 475 38.54 22.77 12.64
N PRO A 476 37.85 22.85 11.48
CA PRO A 476 36.91 23.93 11.16
C PRO A 476 35.57 23.80 11.88
N PHE A 477 35.37 22.78 12.71
CA PHE A 477 34.16 22.57 13.50
C PHE A 477 34.47 21.90 14.84
N THR A 478 33.55 22.01 15.79
CA THR A 478 33.55 21.24 17.04
C THR A 478 32.33 20.31 17.10
N ILE A 479 32.49 19.15 17.71
CA ILE A 479 31.43 18.14 17.86
C ILE A 479 31.01 18.08 19.32
N LYS A 480 29.70 18.17 19.57
CA LYS A 480 29.10 18.08 20.90
C LYS A 480 27.83 17.21 20.85
N PRO A 481 27.88 15.95 21.27
CA PRO A 481 26.68 15.14 21.45
C PRO A 481 25.92 15.50 22.73
N ASN A 482 24.66 15.07 22.82
CA ASN A 482 23.92 14.97 24.10
C ASN A 482 24.06 13.60 24.80
N GLY A 483 24.80 12.66 24.19
CA GLY A 483 25.20 11.38 24.79
C GLY A 483 26.61 11.42 25.41
N ALA A 484 27.00 10.33 26.07
CA ALA A 484 28.32 10.15 26.67
C ALA A 484 29.30 9.50 25.69
N TRP A 485 30.55 9.98 25.65
CA TRP A 485 31.63 9.34 24.89
C TRP A 485 32.14 8.11 25.66
N LEU A 486 32.19 6.95 25.01
CA LEU A 486 32.82 5.72 25.51
C LEU A 486 34.25 5.53 24.98
N SER A 487 34.58 6.23 23.90
CA SER A 487 35.93 6.35 23.32
C SER A 487 35.97 7.56 22.38
N ASP A 488 37.14 7.92 21.86
CA ASP A 488 37.34 9.04 20.93
C ASP A 488 36.46 8.95 19.65
N GLU A 489 35.95 7.76 19.32
CA GLU A 489 35.08 7.53 18.16
C GLU A 489 33.63 7.14 18.52
N SER A 490 33.33 6.71 19.75
CA SER A 490 32.04 6.08 20.08
C SER A 490 31.26 6.82 21.16
N ILE A 491 29.99 7.09 20.87
CA ILE A 491 29.05 7.82 21.72
C ILE A 491 27.85 6.91 22.05
N VAL A 492 27.48 6.81 23.31
CA VAL A 492 26.23 6.16 23.76
C VAL A 492 25.19 7.19 24.14
N PHE A 493 23.94 6.94 23.74
CA PHE A 493 22.78 7.78 24.00
C PHE A 493 21.74 6.98 24.78
N ASP A 494 21.47 7.38 26.02
CA ASP A 494 20.40 6.87 26.88
C ASP A 494 19.15 7.76 26.83
N THR A 495 18.88 8.35 25.66
CA THR A 495 17.74 9.23 25.38
C THR A 495 17.01 8.77 24.12
N GLU A 496 15.71 9.05 24.04
CA GLU A 496 14.93 8.82 22.81
C GLU A 496 15.14 9.90 21.74
N ASP A 497 15.79 11.02 22.10
CA ASP A 497 16.20 12.11 21.21
C ASP A 497 17.75 12.24 21.16
N PRO A 498 18.48 11.28 20.57
CA PRO A 498 19.93 11.37 20.44
C PRO A 498 20.31 12.46 19.43
N ASN A 499 21.26 13.32 19.78
CA ASN A 499 21.74 14.37 18.89
C ASN A 499 23.26 14.57 18.94
N ILE A 500 23.82 14.95 17.80
CA ILE A 500 25.23 15.27 17.59
C ILE A 500 25.29 16.65 16.96
N GLU A 501 25.62 17.66 17.78
CA GLU A 501 25.79 19.03 17.31
C GLU A 501 27.19 19.22 16.71
N ILE A 502 27.26 19.72 15.48
CA ILE A 502 28.50 20.08 14.77
C ILE A 502 28.49 21.59 14.56
N ARG A 503 29.21 22.33 15.41
CA ARG A 503 29.30 23.79 15.34
C ARG A 503 30.44 24.22 14.44
N LEU A 504 30.17 25.09 13.47
CA LEU A 504 31.18 25.58 12.53
C LEU A 504 31.97 26.75 13.14
N ASN A 505 33.30 26.73 13.00
CA ASN A 505 34.14 27.85 13.36
C ASN A 505 34.21 28.84 12.20
N THR A 506 33.24 29.77 12.15
CA THR A 506 33.11 30.75 11.06
C THR A 506 34.28 31.72 10.92
N GLU A 507 35.19 31.81 11.91
CA GLU A 507 36.42 32.62 11.80
C GLU A 507 37.54 31.90 11.04
N LYS A 508 37.47 30.57 10.94
CA LYS A 508 38.47 29.72 10.25
C LYS A 508 38.02 29.24 8.86
N ILE A 509 36.79 29.54 8.44
CA ILE A 509 36.18 29.02 7.21
C ILE A 509 35.89 30.17 6.23
N GLY A 510 36.13 29.95 4.93
CA GLY A 510 35.73 30.87 3.87
C GLY A 510 34.22 30.87 3.59
N PRO A 511 33.78 31.29 2.39
CA PRO A 511 32.38 31.20 1.99
C PRO A 511 31.82 29.79 2.17
N LEU A 512 30.63 29.68 2.79
CA LEU A 512 30.02 28.39 3.13
C LEU A 512 29.36 27.70 1.92
N SER A 513 28.99 28.48 0.90
CA SER A 513 28.33 27.98 -0.31
C SER A 513 29.23 26.99 -1.07
N GLY A 514 28.79 25.74 -1.16
CA GLY A 514 29.50 24.65 -1.83
C GLY A 514 30.36 23.76 -0.91
N ASN A 515 30.46 24.07 0.38
CA ASN A 515 31.18 23.21 1.34
C ASN A 515 30.35 21.96 1.71
N VAL A 516 31.05 20.85 1.95
CA VAL A 516 30.44 19.55 2.27
C VAL A 516 31.16 18.88 3.44
N ILE A 517 30.39 18.46 4.45
CA ILE A 517 30.87 17.57 5.51
C ILE A 517 30.52 16.13 5.14
N SER A 518 31.51 15.25 4.98
CA SER A 518 31.27 13.82 4.80
C SER A 518 31.45 13.08 6.11
N ILE A 519 30.40 12.38 6.56
CA ILE A 519 30.39 11.61 7.81
C ILE A 519 30.25 10.13 7.46
N LEU A 520 31.20 9.30 7.88
CA LEU A 520 31.07 7.85 7.91
C LEU A 520 30.84 7.44 9.36
N MET A 521 29.69 6.84 9.63
CA MET A 521 29.34 6.37 10.97
C MET A 521 28.67 5.01 10.95
N MET A 522 28.69 4.35 12.10
CA MET A 522 27.98 3.12 12.39
C MET A 522 27.05 3.35 13.58
N MET A 523 25.82 2.84 13.53
CA MET A 523 24.83 2.97 14.59
C MET A 523 24.29 1.60 14.96
N SER A 524 23.95 1.41 16.24
CA SER A 524 23.16 0.28 16.70
C SER A 524 22.18 0.73 17.78
N LEU A 525 20.90 0.36 17.63
CA LEU A 525 19.89 0.60 18.64
C LEU A 525 20.22 -0.21 19.91
N LEU A 526 20.06 0.42 21.07
CA LEU A 526 20.27 -0.22 22.37
C LEU A 526 18.97 -0.20 23.18
N PRO A 527 18.66 -1.25 23.96
CA PRO A 527 17.67 -1.15 25.01
C PRO A 527 18.03 -0.03 26.00
N GLN A 528 17.04 0.79 26.36
CA GLN A 528 17.19 1.98 27.22
C GLN A 528 17.98 1.69 28.51
N GLU A 529 17.70 0.57 29.17
CA GLU A 529 18.37 0.17 30.41
C GLU A 529 19.86 -0.13 30.20
N ILE A 530 20.23 -0.73 29.06
CA ILE A 530 21.63 -1.01 28.71
C ILE A 530 22.37 0.30 28.41
N ALA A 531 21.75 1.21 27.67
CA ALA A 531 22.33 2.52 27.37
C ALA A 531 22.58 3.33 28.66
N ALA A 532 21.60 3.42 29.56
CA ALA A 532 21.72 4.12 30.83
C ALA A 532 22.81 3.52 31.74
N ASN A 533 22.96 2.20 31.77
CA ASN A 533 24.02 1.54 32.53
C ASN A 533 25.42 1.81 31.95
N LEU A 534 25.56 1.92 30.63
CA LEU A 534 26.82 2.30 29.97
C LEU A 534 27.20 3.75 30.27
N VAL A 535 26.24 4.69 30.26
CA VAL A 535 26.47 6.10 30.63
C VAL A 535 26.94 6.23 32.08
N ARG A 536 26.31 5.51 33.02
CA ARG A 536 26.71 5.52 34.44
C ARG A 536 28.15 5.04 34.65
N TYR A 537 28.51 3.92 34.03
CA TYR A 537 29.86 3.35 34.15
C TYR A 537 30.95 4.32 33.67
N GLN A 538 30.68 5.11 32.62
CA GLN A 538 31.60 6.14 32.15
C GLN A 538 31.78 7.27 33.17
N MET A 539 30.70 7.74 33.80
CA MET A 539 30.77 8.81 34.81
C MET A 539 31.47 8.35 36.10
N GLU A 540 31.23 7.11 36.55
CA GLU A 540 31.90 6.54 37.73
C GLU A 540 33.43 6.40 37.53
N GLY A 541 33.88 6.13 36.31
CA GLY A 541 35.31 6.04 35.97
C GLY A 541 36.06 7.38 35.95
N GLU A 542 35.36 8.50 35.76
CA GLU A 542 35.96 9.85 35.76
C GLU A 542 36.22 10.39 37.18
N GLU A 543 35.40 10.00 38.17
CA GLU A 543 35.58 10.41 39.57
C GLU A 543 36.82 9.78 40.23
N GLU A 544 37.15 8.52 39.94
CA GLU A 544 38.37 7.88 40.48
C GLU A 544 39.65 8.53 39.94
N GLY A 545 39.66 8.97 38.68
CA GLY A 545 40.83 9.61 38.04
C GLY A 545 41.12 11.04 38.53
N ALA A 546 40.11 11.77 39.03
CA ALA A 546 40.31 13.08 39.63
C ALA A 546 41.00 12.98 41.01
N GLY A 547 40.62 11.99 41.83
CA GLY A 547 41.11 11.81 43.19
C GLY A 547 42.59 11.39 43.31
N GLU A 548 43.23 10.95 42.23
CA GLU A 548 44.66 10.61 42.22
C GLU A 548 45.57 11.84 42.06
N LYS A 549 45.15 12.85 41.27
CA LYS A 549 45.92 14.09 41.08
C LYS A 549 45.99 14.95 42.34
N ASP A 550 44.86 15.13 43.02
CA ASP A 550 44.78 15.90 44.27
C ASP A 550 45.64 15.28 45.40
N ARG A 551 45.93 13.97 45.33
CA ARG A 551 46.78 13.27 46.31
C ARG A 551 48.27 13.46 46.07
N GLU A 552 48.72 13.68 44.84
CA GLU A 552 50.13 14.01 44.56
C GLU A 552 50.47 15.46 44.92
N GLU A 553 49.53 16.41 44.75
CA GLU A 553 49.77 17.83 45.05
C GLU A 553 49.80 18.13 46.56
N ILE A 554 48.95 17.47 47.36
CA ILE A 554 48.87 17.68 48.83
C ILE A 554 50.09 17.12 49.59
N ALA A 555 50.87 16.22 48.98
CA ALA A 555 52.06 15.62 49.61
C ALA A 555 53.29 16.55 49.68
N LEU A 556 53.26 17.72 49.01
CA LEU A 556 54.41 18.62 48.88
C LEU A 556 54.46 19.77 49.91
N GLU A 557 53.38 20.05 50.66
CA GLU A 557 53.33 21.21 51.58
C GLU A 557 53.58 20.89 53.07
N LYS A 558 53.67 19.62 53.48
CA LYS A 558 53.84 19.24 54.90
C LYS A 558 55.11 18.44 55.13
N GLY A 559 56.23 19.16 55.25
CA GLY A 559 57.54 18.58 55.52
C GLY A 559 57.64 17.99 56.92
N ASP A 560 57.82 16.67 56.99
CA ASP A 560 58.37 15.92 58.13
C ASP A 560 59.24 14.75 57.59
N PRO A 561 60.17 14.19 58.38
CA PRO A 561 61.50 13.84 57.86
C PRO A 561 61.67 12.44 57.26
N VAL A 562 62.58 12.36 56.28
CA VAL A 562 63.06 11.13 55.62
C VAL A 562 64.26 10.51 56.36
N PRO A 563 64.24 9.19 56.67
CA PRO A 563 65.44 8.40 56.95
C PRO A 563 65.79 7.46 55.78
N THR A 564 66.77 7.91 54.99
CA THR A 564 67.65 7.21 54.03
C THR A 564 67.67 5.67 53.95
N THR A 565 67.58 5.13 52.72
CA THR A 565 68.61 4.21 52.16
C THR A 565 68.80 4.41 50.63
N VAL A 566 69.90 3.89 50.10
CA VAL A 566 70.56 4.24 48.82
C VAL A 566 71.11 2.94 48.19
N SER A 567 71.07 2.65 46.89
CA SER A 567 70.70 3.43 45.68
C SER A 567 70.07 2.56 44.56
N ASP A 568 69.67 3.25 43.48
CA ASP A 568 69.82 2.84 42.07
C ASP A 568 68.85 1.84 41.37
N LYS A 569 68.10 2.44 40.44
CA LYS A 569 67.95 2.07 39.00
C LYS A 569 67.05 0.91 38.56
N LYS A 570 65.93 1.33 37.94
CA LYS A 570 65.43 0.91 36.61
C LYS A 570 65.55 -0.58 36.22
N ALA A 571 64.40 -1.27 36.14
CA ALA A 571 63.68 -1.49 34.87
C ALA A 571 62.68 -2.66 34.94
N GLY A 572 61.51 -2.48 34.30
CA GLY A 572 60.70 -3.58 33.75
C GLY A 572 59.83 -4.39 34.72
N LYS A 573 58.52 -4.16 34.68
CA LYS A 573 57.51 -5.15 35.11
C LYS A 573 56.64 -5.58 33.93
N LYS A 574 56.97 -6.75 33.36
CA LYS A 574 55.97 -7.64 32.74
C LYS A 574 55.07 -8.20 33.86
N GLY A 575 53.77 -8.34 33.60
CA GLY A 575 52.78 -8.70 34.63
C GLY A 575 52.48 -10.21 34.75
N LYS A 576 51.48 -10.51 35.58
CA LYS A 576 50.59 -11.70 35.61
C LYS A 576 49.45 -11.35 36.59
N LYS A 577 48.19 -11.29 36.13
CA LYS A 577 47.18 -12.37 36.05
C LYS A 577 46.68 -12.89 37.41
N SER A 578 45.44 -12.52 37.74
CA SER A 578 44.36 -13.35 38.32
C SER A 578 43.03 -12.65 37.95
N GLY A 579 41.88 -13.30 37.77
CA GLY A 579 41.58 -14.74 37.83
C GLY A 579 40.06 -14.99 37.74
N VAL A 580 39.38 -14.43 36.72
CA VAL A 580 37.90 -14.44 36.62
C VAL A 580 37.37 -14.78 35.20
N LYS A 581 38.23 -14.80 34.16
CA LYS A 581 37.78 -14.77 32.75
C LYS A 581 37.63 -16.12 32.03
N GLU A 582 37.61 -17.23 32.77
CA GLU A 582 37.64 -18.61 32.21
C GLU A 582 36.38 -19.44 32.50
N LEU A 583 35.40 -18.91 33.26
CA LEU A 583 34.18 -19.63 33.67
C LEU A 583 32.91 -19.32 32.84
N LEU A 584 32.99 -18.42 31.84
CA LEU A 584 31.84 -18.02 31.00
C LEU A 584 32.02 -18.37 29.52
N LEU A 585 33.13 -18.99 29.13
CA LEU A 585 33.41 -19.35 27.73
C LEU A 585 33.15 -20.83 27.43
N ASP A 586 33.38 -21.71 28.41
CA ASP A 586 33.24 -23.16 28.22
C ASP A 586 31.76 -23.60 28.17
N ASP A 587 30.89 -23.01 28.99
CA ASP A 587 29.44 -23.29 28.96
C ASP A 587 28.82 -22.91 27.60
N ALA A 588 29.17 -21.73 27.07
CA ALA A 588 28.71 -21.26 25.75
C ALA A 588 29.23 -22.14 24.60
N LEU A 589 30.43 -22.71 24.73
CA LEU A 589 31.00 -23.64 23.75
C LEU A 589 30.37 -25.05 23.84
N GLN A 590 29.94 -25.49 25.03
CA GLN A 590 29.19 -26.74 25.18
C GLN A 590 27.82 -26.66 24.52
N GLU A 591 27.04 -25.59 24.73
CA GLU A 591 25.73 -25.43 24.09
C GLU A 591 25.83 -25.36 22.55
N LEU A 592 26.81 -24.63 22.00
CA LEU A 592 27.02 -24.59 20.54
C LEU A 592 27.41 -25.95 19.95
N SER A 593 28.11 -26.80 20.73
CA SER A 593 28.47 -28.15 20.30
C SER A 593 27.26 -29.10 20.26
N SER A 594 26.34 -28.99 21.22
CA SER A 594 25.14 -29.85 21.29
C SER A 594 24.13 -29.49 20.19
N PHE A 595 23.99 -28.21 19.87
CA PHE A 595 23.13 -27.72 18.78
C PHE A 595 23.61 -28.22 17.40
N SER A 596 24.93 -28.24 17.18
CA SER A 596 25.54 -28.77 15.95
C SER A 596 25.33 -30.29 15.77
N ALA A 597 25.35 -31.06 16.86
CA ALA A 597 25.10 -32.50 16.84
C ALA A 597 23.63 -32.82 16.49
N SER A 598 22.68 -32.09 17.08
CA SER A 598 21.23 -32.25 16.80
C SER A 598 20.90 -32.08 15.31
N ILE A 599 21.46 -31.04 14.68
CA ILE A 599 21.28 -30.75 13.24
C ILE A 599 21.88 -31.83 12.33
N GLN A 600 22.88 -32.59 12.79
CA GLN A 600 23.42 -33.74 12.04
C GLN A 600 22.56 -35.00 12.14
N GLU A 601 21.83 -35.21 13.25
CA GLU A 601 20.90 -36.33 13.37
C GLU A 601 19.61 -36.10 12.56
N GLU A 602 19.04 -34.90 12.56
CA GLU A 602 17.90 -34.57 11.67
C GLU A 602 18.24 -34.74 10.18
N LYS A 603 19.45 -34.34 9.75
CA LYS A 603 19.88 -34.55 8.36
C LYS A 603 20.09 -36.02 8.00
N LYS A 604 20.31 -36.91 8.97
CA LYS A 604 20.34 -38.36 8.73
C LYS A 604 18.94 -38.98 8.69
N SER A 605 17.99 -38.49 9.49
CA SER A 605 16.61 -39.02 9.47
C SER A 605 15.90 -38.73 8.14
N LEU A 606 16.12 -37.54 7.57
CA LEU A 606 15.54 -37.11 6.30
C LEU A 606 16.12 -37.81 5.05
N ALA A 607 17.26 -38.50 5.16
CA ALA A 607 17.92 -39.20 4.05
C ALA A 607 17.56 -40.70 3.93
N GLY A 608 16.81 -41.26 4.89
CA GLY A 608 16.53 -42.70 4.97
C GLY A 608 15.22 -43.20 4.33
N GLY A 609 14.34 -42.30 3.87
CA GLY A 609 12.97 -42.62 3.46
C GLY A 609 12.75 -42.76 1.95
N ALA A 610 13.38 -43.74 1.30
CA ALA A 610 13.19 -43.99 -0.14
C ALA A 610 13.19 -45.48 -0.50
N SER A 611 12.11 -46.20 -0.17
CA SER A 611 11.84 -47.54 -0.69
C SER A 611 10.35 -47.91 -0.66
N GLU A 612 9.91 -48.61 -1.72
CA GLU A 612 8.66 -49.38 -1.83
C GLU A 612 7.33 -48.61 -1.91
N GLY A 613 6.69 -48.70 -3.08
CA GLY A 613 5.27 -48.42 -3.28
C GLY A 613 4.54 -49.68 -3.80
N PRO A 614 3.30 -49.96 -3.36
CA PRO A 614 2.40 -50.93 -3.99
C PRO A 614 1.66 -50.26 -5.16
N SER A 615 1.80 -50.73 -6.40
CA SER A 615 1.14 -51.90 -6.99
C SER A 615 -0.38 -51.74 -7.18
N VAL A 616 -0.78 -51.70 -8.45
CA VAL A 616 -2.18 -51.65 -8.91
C VAL A 616 -2.89 -52.95 -8.58
N ALA A 617 -4.16 -52.86 -8.17
CA ALA A 617 -5.08 -53.99 -8.13
C ALA A 617 -6.39 -53.62 -8.84
N GLU A 618 -6.65 -54.27 -9.97
CA GLU A 618 -7.96 -54.28 -10.61
C GLU A 618 -8.97 -55.06 -9.74
N SER A 619 -10.24 -54.64 -9.76
CA SER A 619 -11.33 -55.61 -9.62
C SER A 619 -12.59 -55.11 -10.32
N ASP A 620 -13.07 -55.90 -11.28
CA ASP A 620 -14.38 -55.75 -11.90
C ASP A 620 -15.51 -55.86 -10.86
N LYS A 621 -16.63 -55.16 -11.10
CA LYS A 621 -17.83 -55.81 -11.67
C LYS A 621 -19.04 -54.90 -11.90
N GLU A 622 -19.71 -55.18 -13.02
CA GLU A 622 -21.17 -55.35 -13.19
C GLU A 622 -22.07 -54.62 -12.14
N GLY A 623 -22.93 -53.66 -12.47
CA GLY A 623 -23.55 -53.30 -13.74
C GLY A 623 -25.08 -53.48 -13.67
N ARG A 624 -25.85 -52.42 -13.91
CA ARG A 624 -27.29 -52.54 -14.26
C ARG A 624 -27.82 -51.31 -15.00
N LYS A 625 -28.62 -51.57 -16.04
CA LYS A 625 -29.29 -50.58 -16.89
C LYS A 625 -30.74 -50.32 -16.43
N SER A 626 -31.16 -49.07 -16.53
CA SER A 626 -32.51 -48.55 -16.84
C SER A 626 -32.34 -47.04 -17.11
N GLY A 627 -32.86 -46.39 -18.18
CA GLY A 627 -34.26 -46.41 -18.66
C GLY A 627 -35.12 -45.58 -17.71
N MET A 628 -35.84 -44.50 -18.06
CA MET A 628 -36.28 -43.90 -19.35
C MET A 628 -36.35 -42.35 -19.18
N GLU A 629 -36.14 -41.54 -20.23
CA GLU A 629 -37.14 -40.76 -21.01
C GLU A 629 -38.21 -39.93 -20.25
N GLY A 630 -38.44 -38.70 -20.74
CA GLY A 630 -39.62 -37.86 -20.43
C GLY A 630 -39.48 -36.95 -19.20
N GLU A 631 -40.05 -35.73 -19.15
CA GLU A 631 -40.81 -34.95 -20.14
C GLU A 631 -40.59 -33.44 -19.92
N ARG A 632 -40.99 -32.62 -20.92
CA ARG A 632 -41.17 -31.17 -20.76
C ARG A 632 -42.55 -30.90 -20.15
N SER A 633 -42.68 -29.90 -19.28
CA SER A 633 -43.91 -29.10 -19.26
C SER A 633 -43.62 -27.63 -19.00
N SER A 634 -44.04 -26.80 -19.94
CA SER A 634 -44.22 -25.36 -19.78
C SER A 634 -45.60 -25.11 -19.19
N ALA A 635 -45.71 -24.20 -18.23
CA ALA A 635 -46.99 -23.67 -17.75
C ALA A 635 -46.97 -22.15 -17.80
N SER A 636 -47.76 -21.59 -18.72
CA SER A 636 -48.01 -20.16 -18.88
C SER A 636 -49.43 -19.83 -18.42
N ILE A 637 -49.53 -18.96 -17.43
CA ILE A 637 -50.75 -18.26 -16.99
C ILE A 637 -50.27 -16.81 -16.75
N GLY A 638 -50.97 -15.75 -17.11
CA GLY A 638 -52.36 -15.64 -17.55
C GLY A 638 -52.92 -14.40 -16.86
N ILE A 639 -53.02 -13.32 -17.63
CA ILE A 639 -53.32 -11.94 -17.18
C ILE A 639 -54.62 -11.88 -16.38
N GLU A 640 -54.65 -11.07 -15.32
CA GLU A 640 -55.86 -10.30 -14.99
C GLU A 640 -55.50 -8.90 -14.44
N SER A 641 -56.34 -7.93 -14.76
CA SER A 641 -56.09 -6.50 -14.60
C SER A 641 -57.15 -5.86 -13.71
N SER A 642 -56.73 -5.03 -12.75
CA SER A 642 -57.61 -4.11 -12.04
C SER A 642 -56.87 -2.79 -11.81
N GLY A 643 -57.38 -1.71 -12.39
CA GLY A 643 -56.87 -0.36 -12.14
C GLY A 643 -57.57 0.30 -10.96
N SER A 644 -56.95 1.36 -10.42
CA SER A 644 -57.60 2.39 -9.63
C SER A 644 -56.83 3.70 -9.81
N GLU A 645 -57.53 4.73 -10.27
CA GLU A 645 -57.07 6.12 -10.27
C GLU A 645 -57.04 6.66 -8.83
N ALA A 646 -56.15 7.64 -8.61
CA ALA A 646 -56.10 8.66 -7.57
C ALA A 646 -54.62 8.93 -7.26
N ASP A 647 -54.14 10.15 -7.09
CA ASP A 647 -54.54 11.50 -7.46
C ASP A 647 -53.33 12.35 -7.03
N GLU A 648 -53.31 13.63 -7.38
CA GLU A 648 -52.21 14.55 -7.06
C GLU A 648 -52.13 14.85 -5.55
N ASP A 649 -50.93 15.18 -5.06
CA ASP A 649 -50.73 16.32 -4.15
C ASP A 649 -49.22 16.65 -4.07
N GLU A 650 -48.87 17.87 -4.51
CA GLU A 650 -47.58 18.50 -4.29
C GLU A 650 -47.61 19.24 -2.94
N GLU A 651 -46.60 19.07 -2.08
CA GLU A 651 -46.31 20.05 -1.03
C GLU A 651 -44.84 20.48 -1.06
N ASP A 652 -44.63 21.77 -1.32
CA ASP A 652 -43.38 22.50 -1.17
C ASP A 652 -42.90 22.51 0.29
N TYR A 653 -41.58 22.51 0.49
CA TYR A 653 -40.98 23.13 1.69
C TYR A 653 -39.64 23.82 1.34
N ASP A 654 -39.55 25.09 1.75
CA ASP A 654 -38.39 26.00 1.67
C ASP A 654 -37.14 25.50 2.45
#